data_AF-A0A438MD91-F1
#
_entry.id   AF-A0A438MD91-F1
#
_cell.length_a   1.000
_cell.length_b   1.000
_cell.length_c   1.000
_cell.angle_alpha   90.00
_cell.angle_beta   90.00
_cell.angle_gamma   90.00
#
_symmetry.space_group_name_H-M   'P 1'
#
loop_
_entity.id
_entity.type
_entity.pdbx_description
1 polymer ?
#
loop_
_entity_poly.entity_id
_entity_poly.type
_entity_poly.pdbx_seq_one_letter_code
_entity_poly.pdbx_strand_id
1 'polypeptide(L)'
;MQLSPTAQRVHRHLTEPDAGYPDPWPNAAGLTAADLGHLLPLAYRVTGSGPAFSMRVTVTDQVRERQPVFDSESCLSLYEALVDGLARRKWADLCLAAAALLRCPGGAPSAELAAPARTLIEFMARERRIEEPYAFLAVAGLAGMDQVVEIMEEQKAQPLAAAELDLVMGLDPAGRALFAEIGPRTFGSPPELPDVWERLAAMPAYVDFARSTLEAADARLAAIHTGEIPYRADKAFGSVETAVIGRAARLALFRDELWLPELLGRLLSRVAVAPTTAKTLPSQALLYEVARAAERFPTPEAITALRTARALTRHAGVIKQLDRMIRKAEPGLADRIEVAFRMPDLGFGPGGRLEVPMGEHRAVVAPGEDGAFALSWWQGDRRLKAVPAAVRKERPDEVKRLRELVKQVQRQVTTLVKALEAGFAGEAAQPYETWREQIADHPIASTVAGRLIWEAEVAPGEWQAALGGLEGLRVRLWHPARATLAEVTGWREAVTEGRVRQPFKQAFREVYLLTPAEERTAAYSNRFAGHVVDYRRLYAIFKARGWRADMLGPWDGGDAGQATRVLAEGQWRASFFHDYLYDGPGEHASTDQVRFHRRVDGEWREAPLAEVPALVFSEAMRDVDLFVAVTSIAADPEWADRGHDRHLDYWRAASFGELPPSAEVRRDALARLLPRLSIAGRCTLTDRYLVVRGDLRTYKIHLGSANILMEPGDVYLCIVSAPDRNAGVFLPFEDDGRLALILSKALLLAGDSRITDETIVRQIKG
;
A
#
# COMPACT_ATOMS: atom_id res chain seq x y z
N MET A 1 -28.55 -25.03 -4.16
CA MET A 1 -27.41 -24.45 -4.92
C MET A 1 -26.53 -25.57 -5.47
N GLN A 2 -25.94 -25.44 -6.67
CA GLN A 2 -25.04 -26.49 -7.20
C GLN A 2 -23.61 -26.22 -6.73
N LEU A 3 -23.08 -27.09 -5.86
CA LEU A 3 -21.70 -26.99 -5.34
C LEU A 3 -20.68 -27.21 -6.45
N SER A 4 -19.55 -26.49 -6.37
CA SER A 4 -18.41 -26.74 -7.26
C SER A 4 -17.86 -28.16 -7.08
N PRO A 5 -17.16 -28.73 -8.08
CA PRO A 5 -16.55 -30.06 -7.95
C PRO A 5 -15.61 -30.16 -6.74
N THR A 6 -14.84 -29.11 -6.47
CA THR A 6 -13.99 -29.03 -5.27
C THR A 6 -14.83 -29.07 -4.00
N ALA A 7 -15.91 -28.29 -3.93
CA ALA A 7 -16.78 -28.26 -2.76
C ALA A 7 -17.51 -29.58 -2.52
N GLN A 8 -17.92 -30.30 -3.56
CA GLN A 8 -18.51 -31.63 -3.43
C GLN A 8 -17.53 -32.64 -2.81
N ARG A 9 -16.24 -32.56 -3.18
CA ARG A 9 -15.19 -33.40 -2.57
C ARG A 9 -15.00 -33.05 -1.10
N VAL A 10 -14.86 -31.76 -0.77
CA VAL A 10 -14.68 -31.30 0.61
C VAL A 10 -15.90 -31.68 1.46
N HIS A 11 -17.11 -31.49 0.94
CA HIS A 11 -18.36 -31.90 1.58
C HIS A 11 -18.30 -33.39 1.96
N ARG A 12 -18.00 -34.28 0.99
CA ARG A 12 -17.92 -35.72 1.24
C ARG A 12 -17.01 -36.05 2.43
N HIS A 13 -15.80 -35.50 2.46
CA HIS A 13 -14.85 -35.75 3.55
C HIS A 13 -15.23 -35.09 4.89
N LEU A 14 -16.07 -34.06 4.89
CA LEU A 14 -16.65 -33.49 6.12
C LEU A 14 -17.78 -34.35 6.69
N THR A 15 -18.53 -35.04 5.83
CA THR A 15 -19.74 -35.79 6.23
C THR A 15 -19.53 -37.30 6.34
N GLU A 16 -18.49 -37.86 5.73
CA GLU A 16 -18.16 -39.29 5.74
C GLU A 16 -16.86 -39.54 6.51
N PRO A 17 -16.94 -39.95 7.80
CA PRO A 17 -15.76 -40.16 8.65
C PRO A 17 -14.76 -41.19 8.11
N ASP A 18 -15.26 -42.16 7.32
CA ASP A 18 -14.49 -43.28 6.79
C ASP A 18 -13.87 -43.00 5.41
N ALA A 19 -14.06 -41.80 4.84
CA ALA A 19 -13.59 -41.46 3.49
C ALA A 19 -12.06 -41.36 3.34
N GLY A 20 -11.30 -41.49 4.44
CA GLY A 20 -9.85 -41.36 4.43
C GLY A 20 -9.36 -39.96 4.07
N TYR A 21 -8.04 -39.80 3.93
CA TYR A 21 -7.45 -38.55 3.46
C TYR A 21 -7.70 -38.37 1.96
N PRO A 22 -8.08 -37.16 1.51
CA PRO A 22 -8.28 -36.90 0.10
C PRO A 22 -6.96 -37.04 -0.68
N ASP A 23 -7.01 -37.82 -1.75
CA ASP A 23 -5.92 -37.95 -2.72
C ASP A 23 -6.46 -37.71 -4.15
N PRO A 24 -6.01 -36.68 -4.88
CA PRO A 24 -5.12 -35.60 -4.43
C PRO A 24 -5.83 -34.64 -3.46
N TRP A 25 -5.10 -33.84 -2.68
CA TRP A 25 -5.72 -32.84 -1.80
C TRP A 25 -6.63 -31.87 -2.58
N PRO A 26 -7.81 -31.45 -2.08
CA PRO A 26 -8.68 -30.52 -2.79
C PRO A 26 -8.01 -29.15 -2.90
N ASN A 27 -7.94 -28.59 -4.11
CA ASN A 27 -7.45 -27.23 -4.31
C ASN A 27 -8.48 -26.21 -3.80
N ALA A 28 -8.28 -25.72 -2.58
CA ALA A 28 -9.19 -24.83 -1.88
C ALA A 28 -9.39 -23.47 -2.57
N ALA A 29 -8.46 -23.05 -3.43
CA ALA A 29 -8.60 -21.84 -4.24
C ALA A 29 -9.80 -21.93 -5.21
N GLY A 30 -10.21 -23.14 -5.58
CA GLY A 30 -11.38 -23.39 -6.43
C GLY A 30 -12.73 -23.28 -5.71
N LEU A 31 -12.76 -23.08 -4.39
CA LEU A 31 -14.01 -22.86 -3.65
C LEU A 31 -14.56 -21.48 -3.96
N THR A 32 -15.85 -21.38 -4.28
CA THR A 32 -16.56 -20.10 -4.44
C THR A 32 -17.00 -19.54 -3.08
N ALA A 33 -17.40 -18.26 -3.03
CA ALA A 33 -17.97 -17.66 -1.81
C ALA A 33 -19.18 -18.46 -1.30
N ALA A 34 -20.01 -18.94 -2.23
CA ALA A 34 -21.19 -19.72 -1.94
C ALA A 34 -20.84 -21.14 -1.45
N ASP A 35 -19.82 -21.78 -2.03
CA ASP A 35 -19.28 -23.05 -1.50
C ASP A 35 -18.81 -22.90 -0.05
N LEU A 36 -18.13 -21.80 0.28
CA LEU A 36 -17.67 -21.53 1.64
C LEU A 36 -18.83 -21.38 2.62
N GLY A 37 -19.90 -20.66 2.22
CA GLY A 37 -21.11 -20.54 3.06
C GLY A 37 -21.80 -21.89 3.30
N HIS A 38 -21.84 -22.76 2.29
CA HIS A 38 -22.38 -24.13 2.43
C HIS A 38 -21.51 -25.04 3.32
N LEU A 39 -20.18 -25.00 3.15
CA LEU A 39 -19.26 -25.91 3.84
C LEU A 39 -18.98 -25.52 5.29
N LEU A 40 -19.05 -24.23 5.63
CA LEU A 40 -18.70 -23.74 6.95
C LEU A 40 -19.54 -24.33 8.10
N PRO A 41 -20.88 -24.45 7.99
CA PRO A 41 -21.69 -25.14 8.99
C PRO A 41 -21.23 -26.59 9.23
N LEU A 42 -20.92 -27.33 8.17
CA LEU A 42 -20.44 -28.71 8.24
C LEU A 42 -19.08 -28.76 8.96
N ALA A 43 -18.16 -27.87 8.58
CA ALA A 43 -16.85 -27.74 9.21
C ALA A 43 -16.96 -27.45 10.72
N TYR A 44 -17.91 -26.62 11.14
CA TYR A 44 -18.15 -26.33 12.56
C TYR A 44 -18.67 -27.53 13.36
N ARG A 45 -19.39 -28.47 12.71
CA ARG A 45 -19.86 -29.73 13.34
C ARG A 45 -18.74 -30.77 13.47
N VAL A 46 -17.70 -30.69 12.63
CA VAL A 46 -16.56 -31.62 12.70
C VAL A 46 -15.72 -31.37 13.94
N THR A 47 -15.32 -32.46 14.59
CA THR A 47 -14.53 -32.42 15.81
C THR A 47 -13.47 -33.53 15.86
N GLY A 48 -12.48 -33.38 16.76
CA GLY A 48 -11.43 -34.40 16.94
C GLY A 48 -10.21 -34.16 16.05
N SER A 49 -9.64 -35.23 15.50
CA SER A 49 -8.50 -35.21 14.56
C SER A 49 -8.80 -36.16 13.38
N GLY A 50 -7.96 -36.16 12.34
CA GLY A 50 -8.12 -37.02 11.17
C GLY A 50 -8.65 -36.28 9.93
N PRO A 51 -9.04 -37.01 8.87
CA PRO A 51 -9.32 -36.43 7.56
C PRO A 51 -10.40 -35.35 7.56
N ALA A 52 -11.54 -35.61 8.22
CA ALA A 52 -12.62 -34.62 8.34
C ALA A 52 -12.14 -33.35 9.08
N PHE A 53 -11.32 -33.51 10.13
CA PHE A 53 -10.77 -32.37 10.85
C PHE A 53 -9.82 -31.55 9.98
N SER A 54 -8.99 -32.20 9.16
CA SER A 54 -8.15 -31.47 8.21
C SER A 54 -8.97 -30.72 7.15
N MET A 55 -10.10 -31.29 6.69
CA MET A 55 -11.03 -30.57 5.81
C MET A 55 -11.71 -29.38 6.50
N ARG A 56 -12.05 -29.51 7.79
CA ARG A 56 -12.53 -28.38 8.58
C ARG A 56 -11.49 -27.25 8.55
N VAL A 57 -10.22 -27.57 8.80
CA VAL A 57 -9.12 -26.57 8.77
C VAL A 57 -9.06 -25.90 7.40
N THR A 58 -9.07 -26.69 6.32
CA THR A 58 -9.09 -26.16 4.93
C THR A 58 -10.23 -25.17 4.70
N VAL A 59 -11.45 -25.47 5.15
CA VAL A 59 -12.60 -24.55 5.00
C VAL A 59 -12.44 -23.31 5.87
N THR A 60 -12.06 -23.47 7.14
CA THR A 60 -11.93 -22.33 8.05
C THR A 60 -10.81 -21.38 7.65
N ASP A 61 -9.70 -21.88 7.10
CA ASP A 61 -8.61 -21.03 6.61
C ASP A 61 -9.04 -20.22 5.39
N GLN A 62 -9.80 -20.82 4.47
CA GLN A 62 -10.38 -20.06 3.35
C GLN A 62 -11.36 -18.98 3.83
N VAL A 63 -12.19 -19.27 4.83
CA VAL A 63 -13.14 -18.29 5.39
C VAL A 63 -12.42 -17.14 6.08
N ARG A 64 -11.26 -17.37 6.70
CA ARG A 64 -10.46 -16.31 7.35
C ARG A 64 -9.89 -15.28 6.38
N GLU A 65 -9.81 -15.62 5.09
CA GLU A 65 -9.21 -14.77 4.05
C GLU A 65 -10.23 -14.25 3.03
N ARG A 66 -11.45 -14.79 3.03
CA ARG A 66 -12.45 -14.57 1.98
C ARG A 66 -13.82 -14.28 2.56
N GLN A 67 -14.74 -13.79 1.73
CA GLN A 67 -16.12 -13.53 2.13
C GLN A 67 -16.96 -14.78 1.82
N PRO A 68 -17.43 -15.55 2.82
CA PRO A 68 -18.43 -16.60 2.58
C PRO A 68 -19.77 -15.96 2.26
N VAL A 69 -20.56 -16.59 1.39
CA VAL A 69 -21.93 -16.19 1.05
C VAL A 69 -22.87 -17.32 1.45
N PHE A 70 -23.85 -17.00 2.30
CA PHE A 70 -24.86 -17.92 2.78
C PHE A 70 -26.15 -17.79 1.99
N ASP A 71 -26.81 -18.91 1.75
CA ASP A 71 -28.26 -18.94 1.49
C ASP A 71 -29.02 -19.17 2.80
N SER A 72 -30.36 -19.12 2.75
CA SER A 72 -31.18 -19.26 3.95
C SER A 72 -30.93 -20.58 4.68
N GLU A 73 -30.79 -21.69 3.96
CA GLU A 73 -30.57 -23.02 4.54
C GLU A 73 -29.21 -23.13 5.24
N SER A 74 -28.13 -22.71 4.57
CA SER A 74 -26.78 -22.73 5.15
C SER A 74 -26.59 -21.74 6.29
N CYS A 75 -27.27 -20.59 6.25
CA CYS A 75 -27.31 -19.63 7.35
C CYS A 75 -27.97 -20.25 8.60
N LEU A 76 -29.12 -20.92 8.44
CA LEU A 76 -29.77 -21.64 9.53
C LEU A 76 -28.90 -22.79 10.05
N SER A 77 -28.34 -23.60 9.15
CA SER A 77 -27.45 -24.70 9.52
C SER A 77 -26.21 -24.22 10.29
N LEU A 78 -25.72 -23.01 10.02
CA LEU A 78 -24.61 -22.41 10.78
C LEU A 78 -25.03 -22.18 12.24
N TYR A 79 -26.19 -21.56 12.46
CA TYR A 79 -26.71 -21.29 13.80
C TYR A 79 -26.94 -22.58 14.59
N GLU A 80 -27.49 -23.61 13.96
CA GLU A 80 -27.63 -24.93 14.57
C GLU A 80 -26.28 -25.56 14.91
N ALA A 81 -25.29 -25.50 14.02
CA ALA A 81 -23.93 -25.97 14.30
C ALA A 81 -23.26 -25.19 15.45
N LEU A 82 -23.57 -23.90 15.61
CA LEU A 82 -23.12 -23.10 16.74
C LEU A 82 -23.74 -23.60 18.05
N VAL A 83 -25.04 -23.90 18.05
CA VAL A 83 -25.77 -24.45 19.20
C VAL A 83 -25.25 -25.84 19.58
N ASP A 84 -25.12 -26.76 18.61
CA ASP A 84 -24.71 -28.15 18.85
C ASP A 84 -23.32 -28.24 19.51
N GLY A 85 -22.42 -27.33 19.14
CA GLY A 85 -21.08 -27.29 19.70
C GLY A 85 -20.96 -26.62 21.08
N LEU A 86 -22.03 -26.06 21.66
CA LEU A 86 -21.98 -25.31 22.93
C LEU A 86 -21.46 -26.16 24.10
N ALA A 87 -22.04 -27.35 24.30
CA ALA A 87 -21.69 -28.22 25.44
C ALA A 87 -20.21 -28.61 25.44
N ARG A 88 -19.62 -28.76 24.25
CA ARG A 88 -18.23 -29.12 24.07
C ARG A 88 -17.28 -27.93 24.17
N ARG A 89 -17.59 -26.84 23.45
CA ARG A 89 -16.71 -25.66 23.35
C ARG A 89 -16.74 -24.80 24.60
N LYS A 90 -17.89 -24.76 25.29
CA LYS A 90 -18.19 -23.81 26.38
C LYS A 90 -18.11 -22.33 25.94
N TRP A 91 -18.36 -22.07 24.66
CA TRP A 91 -18.47 -20.75 24.04
C TRP A 91 -19.22 -20.83 22.70
N ALA A 92 -19.72 -19.69 22.22
CA ALA A 92 -20.33 -19.52 20.91
C ALA A 92 -19.64 -18.43 20.10
N ASP A 93 -19.52 -18.63 18.79
CA ASP A 93 -18.92 -17.66 17.86
C ASP A 93 -19.97 -16.65 17.40
N LEU A 94 -20.29 -15.70 18.28
CA LEU A 94 -21.33 -14.70 17.99
C LEU A 94 -20.90 -13.73 16.88
N CYS A 95 -19.60 -13.46 16.74
CA CYS A 95 -19.08 -12.68 15.60
C CYS A 95 -19.43 -13.37 14.28
N LEU A 96 -19.19 -14.69 14.17
CA LEU A 96 -19.56 -15.43 12.98
C LEU A 96 -21.07 -15.48 12.74
N ALA A 97 -21.88 -15.63 13.80
CA ALA A 97 -23.34 -15.59 13.72
C ALA A 97 -23.85 -14.24 13.18
N ALA A 98 -23.38 -13.12 13.76
CA ALA A 98 -23.73 -11.77 13.31
C ALA A 98 -23.22 -11.50 11.88
N ALA A 99 -21.99 -11.92 11.56
CA ALA A 99 -21.38 -11.80 10.24
C ALA A 99 -22.19 -12.52 9.14
N ALA A 100 -22.81 -13.66 9.46
CA ALA A 100 -23.63 -14.42 8.52
C ALA A 100 -24.90 -13.65 8.08
N LEU A 101 -25.45 -12.78 8.95
CA LEU A 101 -26.62 -11.95 8.62
C LEU A 101 -26.32 -10.98 7.48
N LEU A 102 -25.09 -10.45 7.45
CA LEU A 102 -24.65 -9.50 6.43
C LEU A 102 -24.18 -10.17 5.14
N ARG A 103 -23.97 -11.48 5.19
CA ARG A 103 -23.43 -12.31 4.11
C ARG A 103 -24.48 -13.25 3.51
N CYS A 104 -25.76 -12.89 3.64
CA CYS A 104 -26.89 -13.62 3.07
C CYS A 104 -27.61 -12.73 2.05
N PRO A 105 -27.20 -12.73 0.75
CA PRO A 105 -27.76 -11.84 -0.27
C PRO A 105 -29.27 -11.99 -0.46
N GLY A 106 -29.82 -13.19 -0.24
CA GLY A 106 -31.26 -13.45 -0.26
C GLY A 106 -32.02 -13.00 0.99
N GLY A 107 -31.32 -12.39 1.96
CA GLY A 107 -31.83 -12.09 3.30
C GLY A 107 -31.69 -13.29 4.24
N ALA A 108 -31.27 -13.03 5.48
CA ALA A 108 -31.19 -14.06 6.50
C ALA A 108 -32.62 -14.53 6.91
N PRO A 109 -32.83 -15.84 7.18
CA PRO A 109 -34.13 -16.37 7.57
C PRO A 109 -34.43 -16.05 9.05
N SER A 110 -34.65 -14.78 9.36
CA SER A 110 -34.69 -14.25 10.72
C SER A 110 -35.70 -14.96 11.64
N ALA A 111 -36.82 -15.45 11.10
CA ALA A 111 -37.83 -16.17 11.87
C ALA A 111 -37.31 -17.54 12.33
N GLU A 112 -36.67 -18.28 11.42
CA GLU A 112 -36.07 -19.58 11.68
C GLU A 112 -34.82 -19.46 12.58
N LEU A 113 -34.05 -18.37 12.44
CA LEU A 113 -32.88 -18.10 13.27
C LEU A 113 -33.23 -17.75 14.73
N ALA A 114 -34.46 -17.30 15.02
CA ALA A 114 -34.83 -16.78 16.34
C ALA A 114 -34.65 -17.81 17.47
N ALA A 115 -35.01 -19.08 17.23
CA ALA A 115 -34.88 -20.15 18.21
C ALA A 115 -33.41 -20.51 18.53
N PRO A 116 -32.55 -20.84 17.55
CA PRO A 116 -31.14 -21.11 17.85
C PRO A 116 -30.42 -19.86 18.38
N ALA A 117 -30.76 -18.65 17.90
CA ALA A 117 -30.23 -17.40 18.44
C ALA A 117 -30.52 -17.26 19.95
N ARG A 118 -31.75 -17.56 20.37
CA ARG A 118 -32.14 -17.56 21.80
C ARG A 118 -31.25 -18.50 22.61
N THR A 119 -31.05 -19.74 22.14
CA THR A 119 -30.19 -20.71 22.83
C THR A 119 -28.74 -20.21 22.99
N LEU A 120 -28.18 -19.59 21.95
CA LEU A 120 -26.84 -19.01 22.00
C LEU A 120 -26.76 -17.87 23.03
N ILE A 121 -27.75 -16.98 23.04
CA ILE A 121 -27.76 -15.81 23.93
C ILE A 121 -27.99 -16.19 25.38
N GLU A 122 -28.94 -17.10 25.66
CA GLU A 122 -29.15 -17.62 27.02
C GLU A 122 -27.89 -18.28 27.59
N PHE A 123 -27.19 -19.06 26.76
CA PHE A 123 -25.92 -19.67 27.14
C PHE A 123 -24.87 -18.58 27.47
N MET A 124 -24.64 -17.64 26.54
CA MET A 124 -23.60 -16.62 26.70
C MET A 124 -23.88 -15.64 27.84
N ALA A 125 -25.14 -15.28 28.06
CA ALA A 125 -25.59 -14.47 29.19
C ALA A 125 -25.34 -15.18 30.52
N ARG A 126 -25.64 -16.49 30.61
CA ARG A 126 -25.41 -17.29 31.82
C ARG A 126 -23.91 -17.39 32.16
N GLU A 127 -23.06 -17.56 31.16
CA GLU A 127 -21.60 -17.62 31.35
C GLU A 127 -20.97 -16.23 31.56
N ARG A 128 -21.75 -15.14 31.46
CA ARG A 128 -21.29 -13.73 31.52
C ARG A 128 -20.15 -13.40 30.55
N ARG A 129 -20.19 -13.96 29.34
CA ARG A 129 -19.15 -13.78 28.31
C ARG A 129 -19.57 -12.76 27.26
N ILE A 130 -19.46 -11.47 27.58
CA ILE A 130 -19.76 -10.37 26.64
C ILE A 130 -18.46 -9.76 26.12
N GLU A 131 -17.65 -10.60 25.46
CA GLU A 131 -16.41 -10.15 24.83
C GLU A 131 -16.72 -9.29 23.58
N GLU A 132 -17.85 -9.57 22.92
CA GLU A 132 -18.24 -8.98 21.63
C GLU A 132 -19.65 -8.36 21.70
N PRO A 133 -19.76 -7.12 22.23
CA PRO A 133 -21.05 -6.55 22.62
C PRO A 133 -22.03 -6.40 21.44
N TYR A 134 -21.58 -5.91 20.30
CA TYR A 134 -22.48 -5.67 19.16
C TYR A 134 -22.87 -6.96 18.45
N ALA A 135 -21.99 -7.97 18.41
CA ALA A 135 -22.35 -9.30 17.93
C ALA A 135 -23.41 -9.95 18.84
N PHE A 136 -23.24 -9.80 20.16
CA PHE A 136 -24.21 -10.24 21.16
C PHE A 136 -25.57 -9.56 20.98
N LEU A 137 -25.60 -8.23 20.80
CA LEU A 137 -26.85 -7.48 20.58
C LEU A 137 -27.51 -7.75 19.22
N ALA A 138 -26.74 -8.04 18.18
CA ALA A 138 -27.27 -8.43 16.88
C ALA A 138 -28.01 -9.77 16.98
N VAL A 139 -27.38 -10.78 17.58
CA VAL A 139 -27.97 -12.11 17.76
C VAL A 139 -29.13 -12.06 18.78
N ALA A 140 -29.04 -11.25 19.83
CA ALA A 140 -30.15 -11.03 20.76
C ALA A 140 -31.37 -10.38 20.10
N GLY A 141 -31.15 -9.44 19.18
CA GLY A 141 -32.23 -8.83 18.39
C GLY A 141 -33.01 -9.86 17.56
N LEU A 142 -32.33 -10.84 16.95
CA LEU A 142 -33.00 -11.96 16.26
C LEU A 142 -33.84 -12.81 17.20
N ALA A 143 -33.35 -13.04 18.42
CA ALA A 143 -34.02 -13.85 19.44
C ALA A 143 -35.22 -13.12 20.10
N GLY A 144 -35.40 -11.82 19.83
CA GLY A 144 -36.33 -10.95 20.54
C GLY A 144 -35.94 -10.71 22.00
N MET A 145 -34.63 -10.68 22.29
CA MET A 145 -34.07 -10.63 23.64
C MET A 145 -33.38 -9.29 23.96
N ASP A 146 -33.89 -8.16 23.48
CA ASP A 146 -33.25 -6.85 23.64
C ASP A 146 -32.97 -6.44 25.10
N GLN A 147 -33.72 -7.00 26.06
CA GLN A 147 -33.49 -6.81 27.50
C GLN A 147 -32.11 -7.29 27.98
N VAL A 148 -31.39 -8.11 27.22
CA VAL A 148 -30.01 -8.50 27.58
C VAL A 148 -29.03 -7.33 27.54
N VAL A 149 -29.42 -6.19 26.97
CA VAL A 149 -28.63 -4.96 27.10
C VAL A 149 -28.42 -4.58 28.57
N GLU A 150 -29.33 -4.97 29.48
CA GLU A 150 -29.23 -4.69 30.93
C GLU A 150 -28.00 -5.31 31.60
N ILE A 151 -27.43 -6.40 31.06
CA ILE A 151 -26.22 -7.01 31.63
C ILE A 151 -24.92 -6.32 31.18
N MET A 152 -25.00 -5.26 30.36
CA MET A 152 -23.86 -4.47 29.86
C MET A 152 -23.56 -3.27 30.78
N GLU A 153 -23.36 -3.54 32.07
CA GLU A 153 -23.18 -2.51 33.12
C GLU A 153 -21.99 -1.58 32.83
N GLU A 154 -20.88 -2.09 32.31
CA GLU A 154 -19.67 -1.30 32.02
C GLU A 154 -19.89 -0.25 30.91
N GLN A 155 -20.59 -0.65 29.85
CA GLN A 155 -20.97 0.24 28.74
C GLN A 155 -21.97 1.29 29.24
N LYS A 156 -22.98 0.88 30.00
CA LYS A 156 -24.01 1.79 30.54
C LYS A 156 -23.46 2.78 31.57
N ALA A 157 -22.42 2.43 32.31
CA ALA A 157 -21.79 3.32 33.28
C ALA A 157 -21.01 4.48 32.63
N GLN A 158 -20.74 4.42 31.33
CA GLN A 158 -19.91 5.40 30.61
C GLN A 158 -20.75 6.18 29.60
N PRO A 159 -20.87 7.53 29.72
CA PRO A 159 -21.84 8.31 28.93
C PRO A 159 -21.73 8.15 27.41
N LEU A 160 -20.52 8.16 26.85
CA LEU A 160 -20.35 8.03 25.40
C LEU A 160 -20.67 6.61 24.90
N ALA A 161 -20.33 5.60 25.70
CA ALA A 161 -20.63 4.21 25.39
C ALA A 161 -22.13 3.90 25.51
N ALA A 162 -22.80 4.46 26.52
CA ALA A 162 -24.25 4.37 26.68
C ALA A 162 -24.98 5.02 25.49
N ALA A 163 -24.53 6.19 25.03
CA ALA A 163 -25.12 6.84 23.86
C ALA A 163 -24.94 6.04 22.56
N GLU A 164 -23.78 5.39 22.35
CA GLU A 164 -23.59 4.48 21.20
C GLU A 164 -24.51 3.26 21.32
N LEU A 165 -24.66 2.73 22.54
CA LEU A 165 -25.53 1.60 22.82
C LEU A 165 -26.99 1.92 22.50
N ASP A 166 -27.49 3.09 22.90
CA ASP A 166 -28.84 3.56 22.58
C ASP A 166 -29.05 3.67 21.07
N LEU A 167 -28.07 4.22 20.34
CA LEU A 167 -28.09 4.30 18.88
C LEU A 167 -28.16 2.90 18.26
N VAL A 168 -27.31 1.98 18.69
CA VAL A 168 -27.25 0.61 18.17
C VAL A 168 -28.53 -0.16 18.48
N MET A 169 -29.12 0.02 19.66
CA MET A 169 -30.39 -0.63 20.03
C MET A 169 -31.56 -0.15 19.16
N GLY A 170 -31.50 1.08 18.63
CA GLY A 170 -32.46 1.59 17.66
C GLY A 170 -32.34 0.98 16.26
N LEU A 171 -31.30 0.19 15.99
CA LEU A 171 -31.10 -0.51 14.72
C LEU A 171 -31.73 -1.91 14.73
N ASP A 172 -32.08 -2.40 13.54
CA ASP A 172 -32.46 -3.79 13.34
C ASP A 172 -31.24 -4.73 13.53
N PRO A 173 -31.45 -6.07 13.61
CA PRO A 173 -30.35 -7.01 13.82
C PRO A 173 -29.22 -6.91 12.78
N ALA A 174 -29.53 -6.57 11.52
CA ALA A 174 -28.53 -6.37 10.48
C ALA A 174 -27.71 -5.09 10.70
N GLY A 175 -28.34 -3.98 11.10
CA GLY A 175 -27.66 -2.75 11.49
C GLY A 175 -26.75 -2.95 12.71
N ARG A 176 -27.20 -3.72 13.70
CA ARG A 176 -26.37 -4.11 14.85
C ARG A 176 -25.18 -4.98 14.44
N ALA A 177 -25.38 -5.90 13.49
CA ALA A 177 -24.30 -6.71 12.95
C ALA A 177 -23.24 -5.88 12.21
N LEU A 178 -23.61 -4.76 11.57
CA LEU A 178 -22.62 -3.85 10.97
C LEU A 178 -21.66 -3.25 11.99
N PHE A 179 -22.12 -2.97 13.21
CA PHE A 179 -21.24 -2.53 14.30
C PHE A 179 -20.33 -3.65 14.80
N ALA A 180 -20.76 -4.91 14.69
CA ALA A 180 -19.93 -6.06 15.03
C ALA A 180 -18.75 -6.22 14.05
N GLU A 181 -18.91 -5.87 12.77
CA GLU A 181 -17.84 -5.93 11.76
C GLU A 181 -16.64 -5.04 12.09
N ILE A 182 -16.88 -3.88 12.70
CA ILE A 182 -15.85 -2.91 13.11
C ILE A 182 -15.43 -3.07 14.59
N GLY A 183 -15.90 -4.12 15.25
CA GLY A 183 -15.58 -4.50 16.62
C GLY A 183 -14.38 -5.45 16.71
N PRO A 184 -14.10 -5.97 17.92
CA PRO A 184 -13.19 -7.10 18.06
C PRO A 184 -13.73 -8.32 17.30
N ARG A 185 -12.81 -9.18 16.82
CA ARG A 185 -13.12 -10.31 15.95
C ARG A 185 -12.50 -11.59 16.48
N THR A 186 -13.24 -12.69 16.35
CA THR A 186 -12.75 -14.03 16.70
C THR A 186 -11.81 -14.56 15.62
N PHE A 187 -10.88 -15.46 15.99
CA PHE A 187 -9.89 -16.02 15.07
C PHE A 187 -10.51 -16.71 13.84
N GLY A 188 -11.71 -17.27 13.97
CA GLY A 188 -12.45 -17.95 12.90
C GLY A 188 -13.39 -17.04 12.10
N SER A 189 -13.48 -15.75 12.43
CA SER A 189 -14.35 -14.81 11.73
C SER A 189 -13.83 -14.50 10.32
N PRO A 190 -14.72 -14.29 9.34
CA PRO A 190 -14.31 -13.78 8.03
C PRO A 190 -13.68 -12.36 8.13
N PRO A 191 -12.97 -11.91 7.08
CA PRO A 191 -12.50 -10.53 7.01
C PRO A 191 -13.65 -9.53 7.11
N GLU A 192 -13.37 -8.36 7.71
CA GLU A 192 -14.25 -7.18 7.72
C GLU A 192 -14.83 -6.97 6.32
N LEU A 193 -16.14 -6.72 6.26
CA LEU A 193 -16.82 -6.46 5.00
C LEU A 193 -16.12 -5.33 4.22
N PRO A 194 -15.85 -5.51 2.92
CA PRO A 194 -15.12 -4.53 2.12
C PRO A 194 -15.83 -3.18 1.98
N ASP A 195 -17.14 -3.13 2.26
CA ASP A 195 -18.03 -1.98 2.15
C ASP A 195 -18.61 -1.51 3.51
N VAL A 196 -18.07 -2.01 4.63
CA VAL A 196 -18.65 -1.73 5.96
C VAL A 196 -18.67 -0.24 6.28
N TRP A 197 -17.61 0.48 5.91
CA TRP A 197 -17.46 1.90 6.22
C TRP A 197 -18.36 2.76 5.33
N GLU A 198 -18.57 2.37 4.08
CA GLU A 198 -19.55 2.95 3.16
C GLU A 198 -20.96 2.81 3.74
N ARG A 199 -21.32 1.61 4.21
CA ARG A 199 -22.64 1.34 4.81
C ARG A 199 -22.86 2.11 6.10
N LEU A 200 -21.86 2.18 6.98
CA LEU A 200 -21.92 2.97 8.21
C LEU A 200 -21.98 4.48 7.92
N ALA A 201 -21.21 4.96 6.94
CA ALA A 201 -21.20 6.35 6.51
C ALA A 201 -22.51 6.80 5.85
N ALA A 202 -23.30 5.85 5.34
CA ALA A 202 -24.63 6.08 4.81
C ALA A 202 -25.71 6.21 5.90
N MET A 203 -25.41 5.95 7.18
CA MET A 203 -26.35 6.09 8.29
C MET A 203 -26.28 7.50 8.90
N PRO A 204 -27.25 8.40 8.66
CA PRO A 204 -27.17 9.79 9.13
C PRO A 204 -27.05 9.89 10.65
N ALA A 205 -27.81 9.06 11.39
CA ALA A 205 -27.75 9.02 12.84
C ALA A 205 -26.35 8.68 13.38
N TYR A 206 -25.60 7.80 12.69
CA TYR A 206 -24.25 7.43 13.13
C TYR A 206 -23.22 8.51 12.78
N VAL A 207 -23.40 9.20 11.66
CA VAL A 207 -22.59 10.37 11.28
C VAL A 207 -22.76 11.49 12.31
N ASP A 208 -24.00 11.80 12.69
CA ASP A 208 -24.30 12.79 13.72
C ASP A 208 -23.71 12.38 15.08
N PHE A 209 -23.89 11.11 15.45
CA PHE A 209 -23.31 10.54 16.67
C PHE A 209 -21.79 10.65 16.70
N ALA A 210 -21.10 10.36 15.59
CA ALA A 210 -19.65 10.44 15.51
C ALA A 210 -19.15 11.86 15.78
N ARG A 211 -19.82 12.87 15.20
CA ARG A 211 -19.51 14.28 15.47
C ARG A 211 -19.72 14.63 16.94
N SER A 212 -20.91 14.36 17.48
CA SER A 212 -21.22 14.67 18.88
C SER A 212 -20.29 13.97 19.87
N THR A 213 -19.88 12.74 19.57
CA THR A 213 -18.93 11.97 20.39
C THR A 213 -17.55 12.63 20.43
N LEU A 214 -17.04 13.07 19.28
CA LEU A 214 -15.75 13.73 19.17
C LEU A 214 -15.77 15.12 19.83
N GLU A 215 -16.86 15.86 19.67
CA GLU A 215 -17.08 17.15 20.35
C GLU A 215 -17.15 16.96 21.88
N ALA A 216 -17.86 15.94 22.36
CA ALA A 216 -17.95 15.63 23.79
C ALA A 216 -16.60 15.18 24.39
N ALA A 217 -15.80 14.41 23.63
CA ALA A 217 -14.45 14.04 24.04
C ALA A 217 -13.53 15.27 24.14
N ASP A 218 -13.58 16.18 23.16
CA ASP A 218 -12.84 17.44 23.18
C ASP A 218 -13.26 18.33 24.36
N ALA A 219 -14.57 18.44 24.62
CA ALA A 219 -15.13 19.20 25.74
C ALA A 219 -14.68 18.64 27.10
N ARG A 220 -14.67 17.31 27.27
CA ARG A 220 -14.18 16.67 28.51
C ARG A 220 -12.70 16.97 28.73
N LEU A 221 -11.88 16.90 27.68
CA LEU A 221 -10.47 17.27 27.76
C LEU A 221 -10.28 18.76 28.05
N ALA A 222 -11.12 19.63 27.49
CA ALA A 222 -11.12 21.05 27.82
C ALA A 222 -11.41 21.28 29.30
N ALA A 223 -12.44 20.63 29.86
CA ALA A 223 -12.80 20.71 31.27
C ALA A 223 -11.68 20.20 32.22
N ILE A 224 -10.91 19.18 31.79
CA ILE A 224 -9.71 18.75 32.52
C ILE A 224 -8.62 19.83 32.52
N HIS A 225 -8.44 20.52 31.39
CA HIS A 225 -7.44 21.58 31.25
C HIS A 225 -7.83 22.89 31.95
N THR A 226 -9.13 23.21 32.02
CA THR A 226 -9.63 24.36 32.80
C THR A 226 -9.69 24.09 34.30
N GLY A 227 -9.59 22.82 34.71
CA GLY A 227 -9.64 22.40 36.12
C GLY A 227 -11.05 22.12 36.65
N GLU A 228 -12.08 22.19 35.80
CA GLU A 228 -13.45 21.79 36.12
C GLU A 228 -13.54 20.30 36.45
N ILE A 229 -12.80 19.46 35.70
CA ILE A 229 -12.64 18.04 35.99
C ILE A 229 -11.24 17.80 36.56
N PRO A 230 -11.10 17.17 37.74
CA PRO A 230 -9.79 16.89 38.31
C PRO A 230 -8.92 16.03 37.38
N TYR A 231 -7.71 16.51 37.08
CA TYR A 231 -6.75 15.75 36.29
C TYR A 231 -6.32 14.46 37.01
N ARG A 232 -6.51 13.33 36.34
CA ARG A 232 -5.96 12.03 36.73
C ARG A 232 -5.23 11.43 35.53
N ALA A 233 -3.95 11.11 35.72
CA ALA A 233 -3.11 10.58 34.65
C ALA A 233 -3.73 9.29 34.06
N ASP A 234 -3.89 9.27 32.74
CA ASP A 234 -4.40 8.14 31.97
C ASP A 234 -5.82 7.66 32.36
N LYS A 235 -6.65 8.59 32.88
CA LYS A 235 -8.01 8.30 33.36
C LYS A 235 -9.09 9.22 32.79
N ALA A 236 -8.79 9.99 31.74
CA ALA A 236 -9.79 10.86 31.10
C ALA A 236 -10.93 10.07 30.41
N PHE A 237 -10.65 8.84 29.98
CA PHE A 237 -11.61 7.95 29.30
C PHE A 237 -11.37 6.50 29.72
N GLY A 238 -12.45 5.73 29.87
CA GLY A 238 -12.36 4.28 30.03
C GLY A 238 -11.98 3.57 28.72
N SER A 239 -11.71 2.27 28.80
CA SER A 239 -11.41 1.42 27.63
C SER A 239 -12.55 1.41 26.62
N VAL A 240 -13.80 1.31 27.10
CA VAL A 240 -15.00 1.27 26.27
C VAL A 240 -15.23 2.61 25.58
N GLU A 241 -15.21 3.74 26.30
CA GLU A 241 -15.33 5.07 25.67
C GLU A 241 -14.20 5.33 24.66
N THR A 242 -12.99 4.88 24.96
CA THR A 242 -11.86 5.01 24.04
C THR A 242 -12.13 4.29 22.72
N ALA A 243 -12.74 3.10 22.75
CA ALA A 243 -13.14 2.37 21.55
C ALA A 243 -14.26 3.10 20.78
N VAL A 244 -15.26 3.66 21.48
CA VAL A 244 -16.37 4.45 20.89
C VAL A 244 -15.80 5.67 20.16
N ILE A 245 -14.95 6.46 20.82
CA ILE A 245 -14.31 7.64 20.22
C ILE A 245 -13.44 7.22 19.03
N GLY A 246 -12.73 6.10 19.14
CA GLY A 246 -11.95 5.54 18.04
C GLY A 246 -12.79 5.17 16.82
N ARG A 247 -13.98 4.59 16.99
CA ARG A 247 -14.91 4.31 15.87
C ARG A 247 -15.46 5.60 15.25
N ALA A 248 -15.87 6.56 16.08
CA ALA A 248 -16.30 7.88 15.62
C ALA A 248 -15.22 8.60 14.80
N ALA A 249 -13.95 8.57 15.27
CA ALA A 249 -12.82 9.13 14.55
C ALA A 249 -12.58 8.46 13.20
N ARG A 250 -12.68 7.12 13.14
CA ARG A 250 -12.56 6.37 11.87
C ARG A 250 -13.65 6.75 10.87
N LEU A 251 -14.91 6.84 11.32
CA LEU A 251 -16.02 7.24 10.45
C LEU A 251 -15.82 8.65 9.89
N ALA A 252 -15.45 9.61 10.75
CA ALA A 252 -15.24 10.99 10.33
C ALA A 252 -14.03 11.15 9.39
N LEU A 253 -12.94 10.40 9.61
CA LEU A 253 -11.77 10.36 8.73
C LEU A 253 -12.07 9.67 7.39
N PHE A 254 -12.86 8.59 7.42
CA PHE A 254 -13.31 7.91 6.21
C PHE A 254 -14.09 8.86 5.31
N ARG A 255 -15.05 9.59 5.90
CA ARG A 255 -15.88 10.60 5.23
C ARG A 255 -15.15 11.90 4.92
N ASP A 256 -13.93 12.08 5.43
CA ASP A 256 -13.12 13.30 5.28
C ASP A 256 -13.89 14.59 5.63
N GLU A 257 -14.53 14.57 6.80
CA GLU A 257 -15.44 15.62 7.26
C GLU A 257 -14.74 17.00 7.45
N LEU A 258 -15.34 18.07 6.91
CA LEU A 258 -14.72 19.41 6.89
C LEU A 258 -14.48 20.03 8.28
N TRP A 259 -15.28 19.67 9.28
CA TRP A 259 -15.14 20.16 10.66
C TRP A 259 -14.06 19.40 11.46
N LEU A 260 -13.62 18.25 10.95
CA LEU A 260 -12.75 17.34 11.69
C LEU A 260 -11.32 17.86 11.90
N PRO A 261 -10.64 18.51 10.93
CA PRO A 261 -9.27 18.99 11.12
C PRO A 261 -9.09 19.88 12.35
N GLU A 262 -9.97 20.86 12.52
CA GLU A 262 -9.90 21.81 13.63
C GLU A 262 -10.16 21.10 14.97
N LEU A 263 -11.16 20.22 15.02
CA LEU A 263 -11.49 19.44 16.20
C LEU A 263 -10.35 18.50 16.60
N LEU A 264 -9.79 17.73 15.65
CA LEU A 264 -8.67 16.84 15.91
C LEU A 264 -7.45 17.62 16.39
N GLY A 265 -7.18 18.80 15.84
CA GLY A 265 -6.10 19.68 16.30
C GLY A 265 -6.22 20.01 17.79
N ARG A 266 -7.42 20.41 18.25
CA ARG A 266 -7.69 20.71 19.67
C ARG A 266 -7.62 19.46 20.55
N LEU A 267 -8.34 18.40 20.15
CA LEU A 267 -8.45 17.15 20.90
C LEU A 267 -7.06 16.52 21.11
N LEU A 268 -6.28 16.39 20.03
CA LEU A 268 -4.94 15.80 20.07
C LEU A 268 -3.96 16.67 20.87
N SER A 269 -4.05 17.99 20.78
CA SER A 269 -3.20 18.88 21.58
C SER A 269 -3.47 18.76 23.08
N ARG A 270 -4.74 18.63 23.49
CA ARG A 270 -5.13 18.49 24.91
C ARG A 270 -4.86 17.10 25.45
N VAL A 271 -5.08 16.04 24.67
CA VAL A 271 -4.83 14.66 25.13
C VAL A 271 -3.33 14.33 25.20
N ALA A 272 -2.49 15.01 24.41
CA ALA A 272 -1.06 14.73 24.30
C ALA A 272 -0.20 15.19 25.49
N VAL A 273 -0.76 16.01 26.40
CA VAL A 273 -0.01 16.63 27.50
C VAL A 273 -0.90 16.88 28.72
N ALA A 274 -0.34 16.67 29.92
CA ALA A 274 -1.01 17.05 31.16
C ALA A 274 -1.24 18.57 31.25
N PRO A 275 -2.31 19.03 31.90
CA PRO A 275 -2.51 20.46 32.20
C PRO A 275 -1.50 21.01 33.22
N THR A 276 -0.79 20.11 33.92
CA THR A 276 0.28 20.45 34.87
C THR A 276 1.66 20.28 34.24
N THR A 277 2.73 20.44 35.02
CA THR A 277 4.12 20.16 34.58
C THR A 277 4.44 18.66 34.51
N ALA A 278 3.49 17.79 34.87
CA ALA A 278 3.70 16.35 34.87
C ALA A 278 4.08 15.80 33.48
N LYS A 279 4.90 14.75 33.46
CA LYS A 279 5.28 13.99 32.25
C LYS A 279 4.27 12.88 31.97
N THR A 280 3.00 13.16 32.14
CA THR A 280 1.87 12.26 31.96
C THR A 280 0.85 12.89 31.00
N LEU A 281 -0.20 12.15 30.65
CA LEU A 281 -1.22 12.55 29.68
C LEU A 281 -2.61 12.25 30.26
N PRO A 282 -3.66 12.99 29.85
CA PRO A 282 -5.04 12.65 30.18
C PRO A 282 -5.46 11.24 29.76
N SER A 283 -5.09 10.79 28.55
CA SER A 283 -5.33 9.41 28.08
C SER A 283 -4.37 9.02 26.95
N GLN A 284 -3.44 8.11 27.22
CA GLN A 284 -2.59 7.52 26.20
C GLN A 284 -3.40 6.61 25.27
N ALA A 285 -4.38 5.89 25.82
CA ALA A 285 -5.22 4.97 25.05
C ALA A 285 -6.00 5.71 23.95
N LEU A 286 -6.60 6.86 24.27
CA LEU A 286 -7.32 7.69 23.29
C LEU A 286 -6.37 8.25 22.23
N LEU A 287 -5.22 8.78 22.64
CA LEU A 287 -4.22 9.30 21.72
C LEU A 287 -3.79 8.24 20.70
N TYR A 288 -3.57 7.00 21.15
CA TYR A 288 -3.23 5.90 20.26
C TYR A 288 -4.42 5.43 19.42
N GLU A 289 -5.64 5.44 19.93
CA GLU A 289 -6.81 5.09 19.12
C GLU A 289 -7.04 6.08 17.97
N VAL A 290 -6.93 7.38 18.21
CA VAL A 290 -7.03 8.39 17.14
C VAL A 290 -5.89 8.22 16.13
N ALA A 291 -4.68 7.88 16.60
CA ALA A 291 -3.57 7.58 15.70
C ALA A 291 -3.80 6.30 14.87
N ARG A 292 -4.46 5.26 15.41
CA ARG A 292 -4.87 4.06 14.64
C ARG A 292 -5.98 4.40 13.63
N ALA A 293 -6.88 5.31 13.99
CA ALA A 293 -7.90 5.81 13.07
C ALA A 293 -7.25 6.53 11.88
N ALA A 294 -6.27 7.39 12.13
CA ALA A 294 -5.48 8.04 11.08
C ALA A 294 -4.56 7.08 10.30
N GLU A 295 -4.10 5.97 10.90
CA GLU A 295 -3.40 4.91 10.17
C GLU A 295 -4.35 4.18 9.19
N ARG A 296 -5.62 3.98 9.58
CA ARG A 296 -6.64 3.33 8.74
C ARG A 296 -7.14 4.24 7.63
N PHE A 297 -7.42 5.52 7.94
CA PHE A 297 -7.96 6.52 7.03
C PHE A 297 -7.14 7.80 7.13
N PRO A 298 -5.93 7.84 6.53
CA PRO A 298 -5.04 8.98 6.67
C PRO A 298 -5.56 10.20 5.93
N THR A 299 -5.41 11.37 6.55
CA THR A 299 -5.56 12.70 5.93
C THR A 299 -4.35 13.56 6.27
N PRO A 300 -3.94 14.52 5.42
CA PRO A 300 -2.82 15.42 5.73
C PRO A 300 -3.00 16.17 7.05
N GLU A 301 -4.23 16.55 7.36
CA GLU A 301 -4.61 17.29 8.56
C GLU A 301 -4.48 16.43 9.81
N ALA A 302 -4.94 15.17 9.77
CA ALA A 302 -4.79 14.24 10.88
C ALA A 302 -3.32 13.93 11.19
N ILE A 303 -2.50 13.73 10.15
CA ILE A 303 -1.05 13.51 10.31
C ILE A 303 -0.38 14.75 10.89
N THR A 304 -0.79 15.95 10.45
CA THR A 304 -0.31 17.22 10.99
C THR A 304 -0.69 17.37 12.46
N ALA A 305 -1.94 17.08 12.83
CA ALA A 305 -2.40 17.13 14.21
C ALA A 305 -1.65 16.14 15.12
N LEU A 306 -1.35 14.93 14.62
CA LEU A 306 -0.52 13.94 15.34
C LEU A 306 0.93 14.41 15.53
N ARG A 307 1.52 15.07 14.54
CA ARG A 307 2.87 15.67 14.65
C ARG A 307 2.90 16.80 15.68
N THR A 308 1.86 17.63 15.72
CA THR A 308 1.68 18.67 16.74
C THR A 308 1.54 18.06 18.14
N ALA A 309 0.69 17.05 18.30
CA ALA A 309 0.56 16.30 19.56
C ALA A 309 1.90 15.71 19.99
N ARG A 310 2.63 15.07 19.07
CA ARG A 310 3.97 14.52 19.32
C ARG A 310 4.96 15.58 19.78
N ALA A 311 4.87 16.81 19.29
CA ALA A 311 5.74 17.92 19.72
C ALA A 311 5.40 18.42 21.13
N LEU A 312 4.12 18.39 21.50
CA LEU A 312 3.64 18.78 22.83
C LEU A 312 3.90 17.71 23.91
N THR A 313 3.92 16.43 23.51
CA THR A 313 4.10 15.32 24.44
C THR A 313 5.45 15.37 25.16
N ARG A 314 5.40 15.23 26.50
CA ARG A 314 6.58 15.16 27.37
C ARG A 314 7.00 13.73 27.74
N HIS A 315 6.10 12.75 27.57
CA HIS A 315 6.35 11.36 27.91
C HIS A 315 7.15 10.66 26.80
N ALA A 316 8.40 10.28 27.08
CA ALA A 316 9.33 9.75 26.07
C ALA A 316 8.84 8.49 25.35
N GLY A 317 8.13 7.60 26.06
CA GLY A 317 7.56 6.38 25.46
C GLY A 317 6.45 6.70 24.44
N VAL A 318 5.65 7.73 24.71
CA VAL A 318 4.55 8.15 23.84
C VAL A 318 5.10 8.81 22.58
N ILE A 319 6.15 9.64 22.71
CA ILE A 319 6.86 10.22 21.56
C ILE A 319 7.33 9.12 20.59
N LYS A 320 7.99 8.07 21.11
CA LYS A 320 8.47 6.95 20.29
C LYS A 320 7.34 6.20 19.60
N GLN A 321 6.21 6.01 20.30
CA GLN A 321 5.06 5.34 19.75
C GLN A 321 4.35 6.18 18.67
N LEU A 322 4.18 7.49 18.89
CA LEU A 322 3.64 8.41 17.88
C LEU A 322 4.54 8.47 16.64
N ASP A 323 5.87 8.57 16.80
CA ASP A 323 6.82 8.55 15.69
C ASP A 323 6.68 7.27 14.84
N ARG A 324 6.37 6.12 15.47
CA ARG A 324 6.11 4.85 14.77
C ARG A 324 4.78 4.86 14.03
N MET A 325 3.72 5.36 14.67
CA MET A 325 2.37 5.36 14.09
C MET A 325 2.23 6.37 12.94
N ILE A 326 2.80 7.56 13.08
CA ILE A 326 2.86 8.56 12.00
C ILE A 326 3.58 7.97 10.78
N ARG A 327 4.71 7.27 10.99
CA ARG A 327 5.45 6.61 9.91
C ARG A 327 4.64 5.52 9.20
N LYS A 328 3.72 4.86 9.89
CA LYS A 328 2.82 3.85 9.30
C LYS A 328 1.64 4.47 8.56
N ALA A 329 1.11 5.59 9.04
CA ALA A 329 -0.02 6.28 8.43
C ALA A 329 0.35 7.04 7.14
N GLU A 330 1.52 7.69 7.11
CA GLU A 330 1.95 8.54 5.98
C GLU A 330 1.91 7.88 4.60
N PRO A 331 2.37 6.62 4.42
CA PRO A 331 2.28 5.96 3.12
C PRO A 331 0.85 5.77 2.62
N GLY A 332 -0.12 5.56 3.53
CA GLY A 332 -1.53 5.35 3.17
C GLY A 332 -2.21 6.59 2.57
N LEU A 333 -1.61 7.78 2.68
CA LEU A 333 -2.07 8.95 1.94
C LEU A 333 -2.03 8.72 0.43
N ALA A 334 -1.05 7.96 -0.07
CA ALA A 334 -0.96 7.66 -1.49
C ALA A 334 -2.11 6.77 -2.00
N ASP A 335 -2.75 6.02 -1.10
CA ASP A 335 -3.93 5.20 -1.40
C ASP A 335 -5.24 6.02 -1.41
N ARG A 336 -5.19 7.29 -1.00
CA ARG A 336 -6.30 8.25 -0.98
C ARG A 336 -5.95 9.51 -1.77
N ILE A 337 -5.90 9.36 -3.08
CA ILE A 337 -5.45 10.40 -4.01
C ILE A 337 -6.23 11.72 -3.81
N GLU A 338 -7.53 11.64 -3.52
CA GLU A 338 -8.42 12.79 -3.32
C GLU A 338 -8.02 13.68 -2.12
N VAL A 339 -7.44 13.10 -1.06
CA VAL A 339 -6.97 13.87 0.11
C VAL A 339 -5.47 14.13 0.07
N ALA A 340 -4.70 13.34 -0.68
CA ALA A 340 -3.24 13.44 -0.75
C ALA A 340 -2.73 14.83 -1.18
N PHE A 341 -3.54 15.57 -1.96
CA PHE A 341 -3.17 16.88 -2.49
C PHE A 341 -3.32 18.05 -1.51
N ARG A 342 -4.04 17.88 -0.38
CA ARG A 342 -4.20 18.93 0.65
C ARG A 342 -3.00 19.02 1.60
N MET A 343 -1.79 19.09 1.05
CA MET A 343 -0.58 19.15 1.86
C MET A 343 -0.46 20.51 2.56
N PRO A 344 0.08 20.58 3.79
CA PRO A 344 0.42 21.87 4.39
C PRO A 344 1.65 22.47 3.70
N ASP A 345 1.66 23.80 3.56
CA ASP A 345 2.73 24.58 2.92
C ASP A 345 4.06 24.58 3.68
N LEU A 346 4.05 24.22 4.96
CA LEU A 346 5.17 24.27 5.91
C LEU A 346 5.90 25.63 5.98
N GLY A 347 5.19 26.72 5.63
CA GLY A 347 5.74 28.07 5.55
C GLY A 347 6.64 28.34 4.34
N PHE A 348 6.67 27.45 3.34
CA PHE A 348 7.39 27.72 2.08
C PHE A 348 6.62 28.75 1.23
N GLY A 349 7.37 29.64 0.56
CA GLY A 349 6.82 30.53 -0.46
C GLY A 349 6.87 29.92 -1.86
N PRO A 350 6.41 30.67 -2.89
CA PRO A 350 6.43 30.24 -4.28
C PRO A 350 7.78 29.67 -4.74
N GLY A 351 7.74 28.60 -5.54
CA GLY A 351 8.94 27.87 -5.99
C GLY A 351 9.57 26.97 -4.92
N GLY A 352 8.84 26.64 -3.84
CA GLY A 352 9.30 25.76 -2.79
C GLY A 352 10.49 26.33 -2.01
N ARG A 353 10.53 27.65 -1.81
CA ARG A 353 11.64 28.33 -1.15
C ARG A 353 11.24 28.84 0.23
N LEU A 354 12.05 28.50 1.24
CA LEU A 354 11.98 29.04 2.58
C LEU A 354 13.32 29.68 2.94
N GLU A 355 13.30 30.94 3.36
CA GLU A 355 14.48 31.64 3.87
C GLU A 355 14.30 31.99 5.34
N VAL A 356 15.34 31.75 6.14
CA VAL A 356 15.34 32.09 7.57
C VAL A 356 16.60 32.91 7.90
N PRO A 357 16.45 34.19 8.30
CA PRO A 357 17.58 35.05 8.66
C PRO A 357 18.21 34.66 10.00
N MET A 358 19.54 34.68 10.07
CA MET A 358 20.37 34.25 11.20
C MET A 358 21.52 35.24 11.45
N GLY A 359 21.19 36.50 11.73
CA GLY A 359 22.17 37.58 11.82
C GLY A 359 22.75 37.91 10.44
N GLU A 360 24.06 37.86 10.27
CA GLU A 360 24.73 38.07 8.97
C GLU A 360 24.56 36.91 7.97
N HIS A 361 23.99 35.80 8.42
CA HIS A 361 23.80 34.60 7.62
C HIS A 361 22.33 34.38 7.31
N ARG A 362 22.03 33.70 6.20
CA ARG A 362 20.69 33.18 5.90
C ARG A 362 20.72 31.67 5.67
N ALA A 363 19.77 30.97 6.25
CA ALA A 363 19.48 29.58 5.93
C ALA A 363 18.42 29.53 4.82
N VAL A 364 18.66 28.75 3.79
CA VAL A 364 17.73 28.60 2.65
C VAL A 364 17.42 27.13 2.46
N VAL A 365 16.14 26.78 2.53
CA VAL A 365 15.61 25.46 2.16
C VAL A 365 14.89 25.60 0.82
N ALA A 366 15.34 24.86 -0.19
CA ALA A 366 14.79 24.90 -1.55
C ALA A 366 15.06 23.58 -2.29
N PRO A 367 14.28 23.23 -3.34
CA PRO A 367 14.58 22.10 -4.21
C PRO A 367 15.90 22.32 -4.98
N GLY A 368 16.70 21.25 -5.12
CA GLY A 368 17.84 21.20 -6.04
C GLY A 368 17.42 20.95 -7.49
N GLU A 369 18.40 20.78 -8.39
CA GLU A 369 18.14 20.44 -9.81
C GLU A 369 17.41 19.10 -9.99
N ASP A 370 17.62 18.16 -9.07
CA ASP A 370 16.89 16.89 -8.98
C ASP A 370 15.51 17.02 -8.33
N GLY A 371 15.18 18.22 -7.83
CA GLY A 371 13.98 18.53 -7.06
C GLY A 371 14.01 18.06 -5.61
N ALA A 372 15.14 17.51 -5.13
CA ALA A 372 15.28 17.16 -3.72
C ALA A 372 15.51 18.44 -2.91
N PHE A 373 14.68 18.65 -1.88
CA PHE A 373 14.85 19.79 -0.98
C PHE A 373 16.13 19.67 -0.17
N ALA A 374 16.93 20.73 -0.12
CA ALA A 374 18.19 20.78 0.61
C ALA A 374 18.33 22.06 1.42
N LEU A 375 19.01 21.96 2.56
CA LEU A 375 19.40 23.12 3.38
C LEU A 375 20.74 23.67 2.91
N SER A 376 20.76 24.95 2.57
CA SER A 376 21.96 25.70 2.21
C SER A 376 22.15 26.92 3.10
N TRP A 377 23.40 27.37 3.22
CA TRP A 377 23.80 28.49 4.07
C TRP A 377 24.45 29.57 3.22
N TRP A 378 24.14 30.83 3.51
CA TRP A 378 24.62 31.97 2.74
C TRP A 378 25.03 33.13 3.65
N GLN A 379 25.95 33.96 3.17
CA GLN A 379 26.33 35.25 3.75
C GLN A 379 26.35 36.26 2.60
N GLY A 380 25.42 37.22 2.60
CA GLY A 380 25.08 37.97 1.38
C GLY A 380 24.75 36.98 0.24
N ASP A 381 25.35 37.19 -0.94
CA ASP A 381 25.15 36.32 -2.12
C ASP A 381 26.12 35.14 -2.20
N ARG A 382 27.00 34.98 -1.21
CA ARG A 382 27.95 33.86 -1.18
C ARG A 382 27.35 32.64 -0.49
N ARG A 383 27.28 31.52 -1.21
CA ARG A 383 26.96 30.20 -0.65
C ARG A 383 28.12 29.65 0.17
N LEU A 384 27.83 29.12 1.35
CA LEU A 384 28.79 28.52 2.28
C LEU A 384 28.73 26.99 2.20
N LYS A 385 29.89 26.33 2.40
CA LYS A 385 30.01 24.87 2.31
C LYS A 385 29.44 24.11 3.52
N ALA A 386 29.32 24.78 4.66
CA ALA A 386 28.87 24.17 5.90
C ALA A 386 28.07 25.19 6.74
N VAL A 387 27.46 24.70 7.82
CA VAL A 387 26.80 25.54 8.82
C VAL A 387 27.83 26.53 9.38
N PRO A 388 27.56 27.85 9.37
CA PRO A 388 28.46 28.85 9.95
C PRO A 388 28.76 28.56 11.42
N ALA A 389 30.00 28.78 11.86
CA ALA A 389 30.41 28.50 13.23
C ALA A 389 29.62 29.30 14.27
N ALA A 390 29.31 30.58 13.96
CA ALA A 390 28.47 31.44 14.79
C ALA A 390 27.06 30.86 14.97
N VAL A 391 26.38 30.50 13.86
CA VAL A 391 25.04 29.89 13.90
C VAL A 391 25.04 28.57 14.66
N ARG A 392 26.06 27.73 14.47
CA ARG A 392 26.17 26.45 15.18
C ARG A 392 26.30 26.62 16.71
N LYS A 393 26.92 27.70 17.16
CA LYS A 393 27.12 28.00 18.60
C LYS A 393 25.91 28.72 19.20
N GLU A 394 25.33 29.66 18.48
CA GLU A 394 24.30 30.58 19.00
C GLU A 394 22.87 30.07 18.76
N ARG A 395 22.65 29.27 17.71
CA ARG A 395 21.32 28.80 17.27
C ARG A 395 21.28 27.29 16.92
N PRO A 396 21.85 26.38 17.74
CA PRO A 396 21.90 24.95 17.41
C PRO A 396 20.52 24.30 17.25
N ASP A 397 19.53 24.73 18.03
CA ASP A 397 18.16 24.20 17.97
C ASP A 397 17.46 24.55 16.64
N GLU A 398 17.74 25.74 16.10
CA GLU A 398 17.17 26.19 14.84
C GLU A 398 17.78 25.42 13.64
N VAL A 399 19.08 25.12 13.69
CA VAL A 399 19.72 24.21 12.72
C VAL A 399 19.07 22.83 12.77
N LYS A 400 18.77 22.31 13.96
CA LYS A 400 18.09 21.03 14.13
C LYS A 400 16.66 21.08 13.58
N ARG A 401 15.91 22.14 13.87
CA ARG A 401 14.56 22.38 13.32
C ARG A 401 14.57 22.37 11.79
N LEU A 402 15.47 23.14 11.17
CA LEU A 402 15.57 23.22 9.70
C LEU A 402 15.95 21.87 9.06
N ARG A 403 16.83 21.10 9.70
CA ARG A 403 17.16 19.73 9.24
C ARG A 403 15.96 18.80 9.31
N GLU A 404 15.13 18.90 10.35
CA GLU A 404 13.90 18.11 10.42
C GLU A 404 12.86 18.59 9.42
N LEU A 405 12.77 19.90 9.17
CA LEU A 405 11.92 20.47 8.13
C LEU A 405 12.29 19.93 6.73
N VAL A 406 13.58 19.85 6.41
CA VAL A 406 14.06 19.23 5.15
C VAL A 406 13.54 17.79 5.02
N LYS A 407 13.67 16.97 6.08
CA LYS A 407 13.16 15.60 6.04
C LYS A 407 11.64 15.56 5.89
N GLN A 408 10.93 16.49 6.52
CA GLN A 408 9.48 16.59 6.44
C GLN A 408 9.00 16.94 5.03
N VAL A 409 9.58 17.96 4.40
CA VAL A 409 9.21 18.34 3.03
C VAL A 409 9.59 17.24 2.02
N GLN A 410 10.73 16.56 2.20
CA GLN A 410 11.10 15.42 1.39
C GLN A 410 10.10 14.26 1.50
N ARG A 411 9.57 13.99 2.71
CA ARG A 411 8.50 13.00 2.92
C ARG A 411 7.21 13.42 2.20
N GLN A 412 6.79 14.68 2.32
CA GLN A 412 5.61 15.18 1.61
C GLN A 412 5.74 15.06 0.09
N VAL A 413 6.88 15.48 -0.47
CA VAL A 413 7.17 15.34 -1.91
C VAL A 413 7.12 13.87 -2.31
N THR A 414 7.70 12.97 -1.51
CA THR A 414 7.65 11.52 -1.80
C THR A 414 6.22 11.00 -1.78
N THR A 415 5.40 11.39 -0.80
CA THR A 415 3.99 11.00 -0.74
C THR A 415 3.19 11.54 -1.92
N LEU A 416 3.37 12.82 -2.28
CA LEU A 416 2.72 13.42 -3.45
C LEU A 416 3.10 12.67 -4.73
N VAL A 417 4.39 12.41 -4.95
CA VAL A 417 4.89 11.68 -6.13
C VAL A 417 4.28 10.28 -6.21
N LYS A 418 4.18 9.57 -5.07
CA LYS A 418 3.53 8.25 -5.01
C LYS A 418 2.03 8.31 -5.28
N ALA A 419 1.32 9.30 -4.74
CA ALA A 419 -0.11 9.50 -4.97
C ALA A 419 -0.39 9.81 -6.45
N LEU A 420 0.40 10.70 -7.04
CA LEU A 420 0.34 11.02 -8.47
C LEU A 420 0.63 9.80 -9.34
N GLU A 421 1.70 9.04 -9.04
CA GLU A 421 2.04 7.84 -9.81
C GLU A 421 0.97 6.74 -9.64
N ALA A 422 0.37 6.58 -8.46
CA ALA A 422 -0.71 5.61 -8.24
C ALA A 422 -1.96 5.90 -9.07
N GLY A 423 -2.20 7.17 -9.43
CA GLY A 423 -3.30 7.59 -10.30
C GLY A 423 -3.15 7.21 -11.77
N PHE A 424 -1.97 6.73 -12.23
CA PHE A 424 -1.72 6.43 -13.65
C PHE A 424 -2.61 5.32 -14.23
N ALA A 425 -3.02 4.37 -13.41
CA ALA A 425 -3.87 3.26 -13.83
C ALA A 425 -5.35 3.67 -14.03
N GLY A 426 -5.76 4.82 -13.49
CA GLY A 426 -7.12 5.35 -13.59
C GLY A 426 -7.30 6.34 -14.74
N GLU A 427 -8.56 6.67 -15.01
CA GLU A 427 -8.95 7.70 -15.99
C GLU A 427 -9.46 8.99 -15.33
N ALA A 428 -9.48 9.07 -14.00
CA ALA A 428 -9.98 10.23 -13.30
C ALA A 428 -9.24 11.52 -13.69
N ALA A 429 -10.04 12.49 -14.12
CA ALA A 429 -9.62 13.88 -14.30
C ALA A 429 -10.36 14.76 -13.29
N GLN A 430 -9.62 15.70 -12.72
CA GLN A 430 -10.10 16.60 -11.66
C GLN A 430 -10.52 17.95 -12.26
N PRO A 431 -11.46 18.68 -11.65
CA PRO A 431 -11.73 20.06 -12.03
C PRO A 431 -10.44 20.90 -12.00
N TYR A 432 -10.24 21.75 -13.01
CA TYR A 432 -9.02 22.56 -13.12
C TYR A 432 -8.75 23.42 -11.88
N GLU A 433 -9.78 24.07 -11.33
CA GLU A 433 -9.62 24.93 -10.15
C GLU A 433 -9.11 24.16 -8.92
N THR A 434 -9.60 22.94 -8.71
CA THR A 434 -9.11 22.07 -7.63
C THR A 434 -7.64 21.70 -7.83
N TRP A 435 -7.27 21.33 -9.05
CA TRP A 435 -5.87 21.04 -9.39
C TRP A 435 -4.97 22.28 -9.21
N ARG A 436 -5.44 23.45 -9.66
CA ARG A 436 -4.71 24.71 -9.55
C ARG A 436 -4.44 25.04 -8.09
N GLU A 437 -5.47 25.07 -7.25
CA GLU A 437 -5.35 25.43 -5.83
C GLU A 437 -4.48 24.44 -5.04
N GLN A 438 -4.64 23.14 -5.26
CA GLN A 438 -3.98 22.11 -4.45
C GLN A 438 -2.58 21.72 -4.97
N ILE A 439 -2.32 21.89 -6.26
CA ILE A 439 -1.09 21.41 -6.90
C ILE A 439 -0.31 22.55 -7.55
N ALA A 440 -0.90 23.28 -8.50
CA ALA A 440 -0.17 24.24 -9.33
C ALA A 440 0.27 25.50 -8.57
N ASP A 441 -0.60 26.03 -7.71
CA ASP A 441 -0.35 27.23 -6.91
C ASP A 441 0.29 26.90 -5.55
N HIS A 442 0.28 25.61 -5.15
CA HIS A 442 0.82 25.20 -3.87
C HIS A 442 2.36 25.33 -3.84
N PRO A 443 2.96 25.98 -2.82
CA PRO A 443 4.40 26.27 -2.73
C PRO A 443 5.33 25.07 -2.96
N ILE A 444 5.01 23.91 -2.37
CA ILE A 444 5.79 22.68 -2.49
C ILE A 444 5.34 21.83 -3.69
N ALA A 445 4.04 21.52 -3.83
CA ALA A 445 3.53 20.64 -4.88
C ALA A 445 3.81 21.15 -6.30
N SER A 446 3.80 22.47 -6.52
CA SER A 446 4.15 23.09 -7.80
C SER A 446 5.55 22.71 -8.30
N THR A 447 6.49 22.47 -7.39
CA THR A 447 7.87 22.02 -7.72
C THR A 447 7.90 20.59 -8.29
N VAL A 448 6.86 19.78 -8.02
CA VAL A 448 6.67 18.45 -8.61
C VAL A 448 5.88 18.58 -9.91
N ALA A 449 4.76 19.33 -9.86
CA ALA A 449 3.87 19.51 -11.00
C ALA A 449 4.56 20.13 -12.21
N GLY A 450 5.43 21.13 -11.99
CA GLY A 450 6.22 21.81 -13.03
C GLY A 450 7.18 20.91 -13.81
N ARG A 451 7.45 19.70 -13.31
CA ARG A 451 8.33 18.70 -13.96
C ARG A 451 7.56 17.51 -14.56
N LEU A 452 6.22 17.56 -14.50
CA LEU A 452 5.33 16.55 -15.06
C LEU A 452 4.56 17.13 -16.24
N ILE A 453 4.18 16.24 -17.15
CA ILE A 453 3.33 16.55 -18.30
C ILE A 453 1.88 16.33 -17.86
N TRP A 454 1.02 17.31 -18.08
CA TRP A 454 -0.39 17.26 -17.74
C TRP A 454 -1.22 17.38 -19.02
N GLU A 455 -2.37 16.70 -19.05
CA GLU A 455 -3.39 16.92 -20.07
C GLU A 455 -4.52 17.76 -19.45
N ALA A 456 -4.91 18.84 -20.13
CA ALA A 456 -6.11 19.59 -19.79
C ALA A 456 -7.15 19.48 -20.91
N GLU A 457 -8.40 19.37 -20.51
CA GLU A 457 -9.56 19.41 -21.41
C GLU A 457 -9.87 20.87 -21.74
N VAL A 458 -9.38 21.37 -22.88
CA VAL A 458 -9.54 22.78 -23.29
C VAL A 458 -10.94 23.07 -23.83
N ALA A 459 -11.60 22.04 -24.33
CA ALA A 459 -13.01 21.99 -24.71
C ALA A 459 -13.53 20.56 -24.49
N PRO A 460 -14.85 20.33 -24.37
CA PRO A 460 -15.37 18.98 -24.10
C PRO A 460 -14.84 17.92 -25.09
N GLY A 461 -14.10 16.94 -24.58
CA GLY A 461 -13.44 15.88 -25.35
C GLY A 461 -12.12 16.25 -26.03
N GLU A 462 -11.73 17.53 -26.04
CA GLU A 462 -10.48 18.01 -26.62
C GLU A 462 -9.41 18.16 -25.53
N TRP A 463 -8.43 17.24 -25.54
CA TRP A 463 -7.34 17.21 -24.57
C TRP A 463 -6.05 17.71 -25.19
N GLN A 464 -5.35 18.59 -24.47
CA GLN A 464 -4.03 19.10 -24.86
C GLN A 464 -3.03 18.87 -23.74
N ALA A 465 -1.81 18.50 -24.10
CA ALA A 465 -0.74 18.21 -23.16
C ALA A 465 0.22 19.40 -23.00
N ALA A 466 0.64 19.70 -21.78
CA ALA A 466 1.70 20.67 -21.50
C ALA A 466 2.57 20.27 -20.30
N LEU A 467 3.85 20.64 -20.33
CA LEU A 467 4.74 20.51 -19.17
C LEU A 467 4.38 21.57 -18.12
N GLY A 468 4.15 21.15 -16.89
CA GLY A 468 3.73 22.04 -15.79
C GLY A 468 2.24 22.39 -15.77
N GLY A 469 1.50 22.01 -16.80
CA GLY A 469 0.05 22.23 -16.91
C GLY A 469 -0.35 23.38 -17.82
N LEU A 470 -1.64 23.43 -18.12
CA LEU A 470 -2.31 24.48 -18.87
C LEU A 470 -3.75 24.65 -18.34
N GLU A 471 -4.39 25.77 -18.64
CA GLU A 471 -5.79 26.02 -18.31
C GLU A 471 -6.74 25.09 -19.08
N GLY A 472 -7.85 24.71 -18.43
CA GLY A 472 -8.89 23.88 -19.04
C GLY A 472 -10.08 23.66 -18.10
N LEU A 473 -10.99 22.78 -18.50
CA LEU A 473 -12.14 22.36 -17.69
C LEU A 473 -11.73 21.33 -16.64
N ARG A 474 -10.95 20.34 -17.07
CA ARG A 474 -10.48 19.22 -16.26
C ARG A 474 -9.01 18.95 -16.55
N VAL A 475 -8.28 18.46 -15.56
CA VAL A 475 -6.86 18.13 -15.66
C VAL A 475 -6.61 16.70 -15.21
N ARG A 476 -5.72 16.01 -15.92
CA ARG A 476 -5.18 14.69 -15.55
C ARG A 476 -3.70 14.59 -15.89
N LEU A 477 -3.02 13.60 -15.33
CA LEU A 477 -1.63 13.31 -15.71
C LEU A 477 -1.60 12.74 -17.12
N TRP A 478 -0.70 13.26 -17.97
CA TRP A 478 -0.48 12.71 -19.30
C TRP A 478 0.08 11.28 -19.23
N HIS A 479 -0.39 10.40 -20.12
CA HIS A 479 0.04 9.01 -20.20
C HIS A 479 0.36 8.62 -21.65
N PRO A 480 1.53 8.00 -21.94
CA PRO A 480 1.91 7.67 -23.32
C PRO A 480 0.95 6.71 -24.02
N ALA A 481 0.26 5.84 -23.29
CA ALA A 481 -0.78 4.96 -23.87
C ALA A 481 -2.00 5.71 -24.46
N ARG A 482 -2.18 7.00 -24.16
CA ARG A 482 -3.21 7.86 -24.80
C ARG A 482 -2.66 8.74 -25.92
N ALA A 483 -1.34 8.78 -26.06
CA ALA A 483 -0.65 9.68 -26.97
C ALA A 483 -0.24 8.97 -28.26
N THR A 484 -0.06 9.75 -29.32
CA THR A 484 0.53 9.23 -30.56
C THR A 484 2.04 9.01 -30.38
N LEU A 485 2.65 8.16 -31.21
CA LEU A 485 4.10 7.95 -31.19
C LEU A 485 4.89 9.26 -31.43
N ALA A 486 4.37 10.14 -32.29
CA ALA A 486 4.98 11.44 -32.57
C ALA A 486 4.98 12.33 -31.32
N GLU A 487 3.87 12.36 -30.59
CA GLU A 487 3.75 13.12 -29.35
C GLU A 487 4.65 12.55 -28.24
N VAL A 488 4.70 11.22 -28.07
CA VAL A 488 5.63 10.57 -27.13
C VAL A 488 7.08 10.93 -27.46
N THR A 489 7.47 10.85 -28.73
CA THR A 489 8.80 11.24 -29.22
C THR A 489 9.10 12.70 -28.89
N GLY A 490 8.17 13.61 -29.19
CA GLY A 490 8.30 15.03 -28.90
C GLY A 490 8.45 15.33 -27.41
N TRP A 491 7.70 14.64 -26.55
CA TRP A 491 7.85 14.80 -25.10
C TRP A 491 9.19 14.28 -24.59
N ARG A 492 9.67 13.13 -25.09
CA ARG A 492 11.00 12.58 -24.74
C ARG A 492 12.12 13.54 -25.13
N GLU A 493 11.99 14.22 -26.28
CA GLU A 493 12.90 15.28 -26.71
C GLU A 493 12.84 16.48 -25.79
N ALA A 494 11.65 17.02 -25.57
CA ALA A 494 11.43 18.20 -24.73
C ALA A 494 12.00 18.05 -23.32
N VAL A 495 11.73 16.91 -22.63
CA VAL A 495 12.29 16.69 -21.28
C VAL A 495 13.80 16.49 -21.29
N THR A 496 14.37 15.90 -22.35
CA THR A 496 15.82 15.65 -22.45
C THR A 496 16.59 16.92 -22.82
N GLU A 497 16.03 17.77 -23.67
CA GLU A 497 16.61 19.07 -24.06
C GLU A 497 16.46 20.12 -22.96
N GLY A 498 15.27 20.21 -22.36
CA GLY A 498 15.00 21.08 -21.22
C GLY A 498 15.69 20.63 -19.92
N ARG A 499 16.40 19.50 -19.93
CA ARG A 499 17.03 18.87 -18.75
C ARG A 499 16.05 18.73 -17.58
N VAL A 500 14.81 18.36 -17.90
CA VAL A 500 13.72 18.19 -16.93
C VAL A 500 13.81 16.77 -16.37
N ARG A 501 14.26 16.64 -15.12
CA ARG A 501 14.22 15.37 -14.41
C ARG A 501 12.82 15.13 -13.87
N GLN A 502 12.11 14.17 -14.47
CA GLN A 502 10.75 13.84 -14.08
C GLN A 502 10.74 13.14 -12.71
N PRO A 503 9.79 13.47 -11.80
CA PRO A 503 9.66 12.84 -10.48
C PRO A 503 9.47 11.32 -10.51
N PHE A 504 8.86 10.80 -11.57
CA PHE A 504 8.77 9.39 -11.92
C PHE A 504 8.81 9.27 -13.45
N LYS A 505 8.97 8.05 -13.98
CA LYS A 505 9.05 7.81 -15.42
C LYS A 505 7.69 8.10 -16.09
N GLN A 506 7.61 9.19 -16.86
CA GLN A 506 6.38 9.59 -17.55
C GLN A 506 6.56 9.64 -19.08
N ALA A 507 7.38 10.54 -19.63
CA ALA A 507 7.65 10.63 -21.08
C ALA A 507 8.30 9.34 -21.61
N PHE A 508 9.16 8.75 -20.77
CA PHE A 508 9.78 7.46 -21.02
C PHE A 508 8.97 6.32 -20.39
N ARG A 509 7.69 6.47 -20.07
CA ARG A 509 6.95 5.34 -19.45
C ARG A 509 6.73 4.22 -20.47
N GLU A 510 6.97 2.98 -20.05
CA GLU A 510 6.66 1.78 -20.82
C GLU A 510 5.14 1.65 -21.02
N VAL A 511 4.73 1.21 -22.20
CA VAL A 511 3.32 0.90 -22.50
C VAL A 511 3.22 -0.58 -22.85
N TYR A 512 2.42 -1.32 -22.09
CA TYR A 512 2.17 -2.73 -22.37
C TYR A 512 0.78 -2.90 -22.95
N LEU A 513 0.73 -3.43 -24.16
CA LEU A 513 -0.51 -3.80 -24.84
C LEU A 513 -0.76 -5.30 -24.70
N LEU A 514 -2.03 -5.69 -24.86
CA LEU A 514 -2.42 -7.09 -24.92
C LEU A 514 -1.79 -7.72 -26.17
N THR A 515 -1.18 -8.88 -26.01
CA THR A 515 -0.53 -9.64 -27.09
C THR A 515 -1.41 -10.78 -27.56
N PRO A 516 -1.20 -11.31 -28.78
CA PRO A 516 -1.92 -12.50 -29.26
C PRO A 516 -1.76 -13.73 -28.37
N ALA A 517 -0.67 -13.83 -27.58
CA ALA A 517 -0.50 -14.90 -26.61
C ALA A 517 -1.49 -14.78 -25.45
N GLU A 518 -1.72 -13.57 -24.96
CA GLU A 518 -2.65 -13.27 -23.88
C GLU A 518 -4.11 -13.34 -24.32
N GLU A 519 -4.40 -13.02 -25.58
CA GLU A 519 -5.72 -13.27 -26.19
C GLU A 519 -6.05 -14.77 -26.18
N ARG A 520 -5.06 -15.65 -26.37
CA ARG A 520 -5.26 -17.12 -26.34
C ARG A 520 -5.43 -17.67 -24.93
N THR A 521 -4.66 -17.19 -23.96
CA THR A 521 -4.77 -17.64 -22.55
C THR A 521 -6.00 -17.04 -21.86
N ALA A 522 -6.51 -15.92 -22.36
CA ALA A 522 -7.73 -15.21 -21.95
C ALA A 522 -7.76 -14.69 -20.51
N ALA A 523 -7.49 -15.51 -19.49
CA ALA A 523 -7.63 -15.15 -18.07
C ALA A 523 -6.31 -14.76 -17.38
N TYR A 524 -5.16 -15.05 -18.00
CA TYR A 524 -3.85 -14.82 -17.37
C TYR A 524 -2.75 -14.52 -18.39
N SER A 525 -1.70 -13.82 -17.99
CA SER A 525 -0.51 -13.55 -18.80
C SER A 525 0.69 -14.34 -18.27
N ASN A 526 1.38 -15.05 -19.16
CA ASN A 526 2.64 -15.75 -18.87
C ASN A 526 3.88 -14.94 -19.26
N ARG A 527 3.73 -13.65 -19.60
CA ARG A 527 4.83 -12.83 -20.12
C ARG A 527 6.04 -12.76 -19.19
N PHE A 528 5.80 -12.91 -17.88
CA PHE A 528 6.81 -12.85 -16.83
C PHE A 528 6.87 -14.15 -16.01
N ALA A 529 6.37 -15.26 -16.54
CA ALA A 529 6.44 -16.56 -15.87
C ALA A 529 7.80 -17.23 -16.09
N GLY A 530 8.26 -17.98 -15.11
CA GLY A 530 9.47 -18.79 -15.16
C GLY A 530 10.79 -18.05 -14.88
N HIS A 531 10.77 -16.82 -14.37
CA HIS A 531 12.01 -16.14 -13.98
C HIS A 531 12.47 -16.59 -12.60
N VAL A 532 13.75 -16.90 -12.48
CA VAL A 532 14.39 -17.14 -11.18
C VAL A 532 14.84 -15.80 -10.59
N VAL A 533 14.39 -15.51 -9.37
CA VAL A 533 14.57 -14.22 -8.69
C VAL A 533 15.03 -14.37 -7.24
N ASP A 534 15.78 -13.39 -6.73
CA ASP A 534 16.05 -13.23 -5.29
C ASP A 534 14.74 -12.85 -4.58
N TYR A 535 14.23 -13.77 -3.76
CA TYR A 535 12.92 -13.62 -3.14
C TYR A 535 12.89 -12.52 -2.07
N ARG A 536 13.99 -12.31 -1.33
CA ARG A 536 14.03 -11.25 -0.30
C ARG A 536 13.95 -9.87 -0.95
N ARG A 537 14.64 -9.68 -2.08
CA ARG A 537 14.55 -8.46 -2.88
C ARG A 537 13.17 -8.30 -3.51
N LEU A 538 12.60 -9.38 -4.03
CA LEU A 538 11.23 -9.40 -4.58
C LEU A 538 10.19 -8.95 -3.54
N TYR A 539 10.22 -9.57 -2.36
CA TYR A 539 9.32 -9.24 -1.26
C TYR A 539 9.47 -7.78 -0.79
N ALA A 540 10.71 -7.26 -0.77
CA ALA A 540 10.97 -5.87 -0.43
C ALA A 540 10.42 -4.89 -1.49
N ILE A 541 10.58 -5.17 -2.77
CA ILE A 541 10.11 -4.29 -3.85
C ILE A 541 8.58 -4.33 -3.99
N PHE A 542 7.91 -5.45 -3.73
CA PHE A 542 6.44 -5.51 -3.61
C PHE A 542 5.94 -4.47 -2.61
N LYS A 543 6.48 -4.48 -1.39
CA LYS A 543 6.12 -3.51 -0.34
C LYS A 543 6.43 -2.06 -0.76
N ALA A 544 7.56 -1.84 -1.41
CA ALA A 544 7.96 -0.50 -1.86
C ALA A 544 7.01 0.09 -2.92
N ARG A 545 6.43 -0.77 -3.77
CA ARG A 545 5.47 -0.45 -4.83
C ARG A 545 4.00 -0.57 -4.42
N GLY A 546 3.71 -0.84 -3.14
CA GLY A 546 2.33 -0.94 -2.64
C GLY A 546 1.61 -2.26 -2.96
N TRP A 547 2.34 -3.29 -3.36
CA TRP A 547 1.81 -4.64 -3.50
C TRP A 547 1.80 -5.36 -2.15
N ARG A 548 0.71 -6.07 -1.88
CA ARG A 548 0.53 -6.90 -0.69
C ARG A 548 0.86 -8.35 -1.03
N ALA A 549 1.79 -8.94 -0.30
CA ALA A 549 2.18 -10.33 -0.42
C ALA A 549 2.51 -10.86 0.97
N ASP A 550 2.19 -12.13 1.20
CA ASP A 550 2.72 -12.88 2.34
C ASP A 550 4.14 -13.34 2.03
N MET A 551 4.90 -13.62 3.08
CA MET A 551 6.26 -14.12 2.93
C MET A 551 6.21 -15.60 2.54
N LEU A 552 6.93 -15.98 1.49
CA LEU A 552 7.18 -17.37 1.14
C LEU A 552 8.20 -17.98 2.09
N GLY A 553 8.11 -19.29 2.27
CA GLY A 553 9.15 -20.07 2.90
C GLY A 553 8.80 -21.54 3.05
N PRO A 554 9.72 -22.32 3.63
CA PRO A 554 9.67 -23.79 3.60
C PRO A 554 8.72 -24.38 4.67
N TRP A 555 7.64 -23.67 5.01
CA TRP A 555 6.59 -24.14 5.92
C TRP A 555 5.33 -24.49 5.14
N ASP A 556 4.43 -25.24 5.78
CA ASP A 556 3.17 -25.67 5.19
C ASP A 556 2.32 -24.47 4.71
N GLY A 557 1.94 -24.46 3.43
CA GLY A 557 1.25 -23.36 2.77
C GLY A 557 2.09 -22.10 2.49
N GLY A 558 3.41 -22.16 2.68
CA GLY A 558 4.34 -21.05 2.38
C GLY A 558 5.11 -21.18 1.07
N ASP A 559 4.87 -22.25 0.30
CA ASP A 559 5.62 -22.63 -0.90
C ASP A 559 5.13 -21.95 -2.18
N ALA A 560 3.89 -21.45 -2.18
CA ALA A 560 3.32 -20.66 -3.26
C ALA A 560 2.65 -19.41 -2.71
N GLY A 561 2.66 -18.33 -3.49
CA GLY A 561 2.08 -17.06 -3.06
C GLY A 561 1.70 -16.16 -4.22
N GLN A 562 0.94 -15.13 -3.88
CA GLN A 562 0.61 -14.07 -4.82
C GLN A 562 0.88 -12.71 -4.19
N ALA A 563 1.47 -11.81 -4.98
CA ALA A 563 1.45 -10.40 -4.68
C ALA A 563 0.22 -9.78 -5.33
N THR A 564 -0.49 -8.90 -4.63
CA THR A 564 -1.68 -8.22 -5.17
C THR A 564 -1.58 -6.71 -5.03
N ARG A 565 -2.09 -5.98 -6.02
CA ARG A 565 -2.23 -4.51 -5.98
C ARG A 565 -3.60 -4.11 -6.50
N VAL A 566 -4.23 -3.18 -5.78
CA VAL A 566 -5.49 -2.56 -6.19
C VAL A 566 -5.17 -1.29 -7.00
N LEU A 567 -5.88 -1.11 -8.11
CA LEU A 567 -5.64 -0.09 -9.13
C LEU A 567 -6.98 0.56 -9.54
N ALA A 568 -6.88 1.70 -10.25
CA ALA A 568 -8.03 2.44 -10.80
C ALA A 568 -9.14 2.66 -9.76
N GLU A 569 -8.86 3.45 -8.73
CA GLU A 569 -9.83 3.87 -7.71
C GLU A 569 -10.57 2.70 -7.04
N GLY A 570 -9.86 1.58 -6.83
CA GLY A 570 -10.43 0.43 -6.12
C GLY A 570 -11.22 -0.54 -6.99
N GLN A 571 -11.30 -0.32 -8.30
CA GLN A 571 -12.14 -1.10 -9.21
C GLN A 571 -11.46 -2.37 -9.74
N TRP A 572 -10.13 -2.38 -9.80
CA TRP A 572 -9.34 -3.48 -10.36
C TRP A 572 -8.27 -3.95 -9.41
N ARG A 573 -7.95 -5.25 -9.45
CA ARG A 573 -6.85 -5.87 -8.70
C ARG A 573 -6.00 -6.71 -9.64
N ALA A 574 -4.71 -6.41 -9.69
CA ALA A 574 -3.72 -7.27 -10.31
C ALA A 574 -3.17 -8.27 -9.28
N SER A 575 -2.82 -9.47 -9.74
CA SER A 575 -2.24 -10.56 -8.94
C SER A 575 -1.06 -11.15 -9.69
N PHE A 576 0.09 -11.25 -9.03
CA PHE A 576 1.33 -11.79 -9.58
C PHE A 576 1.77 -12.99 -8.76
N PHE A 577 1.75 -14.16 -9.40
CA PHE A 577 2.03 -15.45 -8.75
C PHE A 577 3.53 -15.71 -8.70
N HIS A 578 3.97 -16.38 -7.65
CA HIS A 578 5.37 -16.74 -7.44
C HIS A 578 5.49 -17.92 -6.47
N ASP A 579 6.47 -18.78 -6.71
CA ASP A 579 6.67 -20.04 -6.00
C ASP A 579 8.07 -20.10 -5.38
N TYR A 580 8.15 -20.65 -4.18
CA TYR A 580 9.38 -20.83 -3.44
C TYR A 580 10.24 -21.91 -4.10
N LEU A 581 11.53 -21.62 -4.32
CA LEU A 581 12.46 -22.61 -4.87
C LEU A 581 13.20 -23.35 -3.74
N TYR A 582 13.05 -24.67 -3.71
CA TYR A 582 13.73 -25.57 -2.78
C TYR A 582 15.18 -25.89 -3.20
N ASP A 583 15.93 -24.89 -3.63
CA ASP A 583 17.29 -25.05 -4.15
C ASP A 583 18.40 -24.55 -3.21
N GLY A 584 18.02 -24.00 -2.04
CA GLY A 584 18.93 -23.48 -1.01
C GLY A 584 18.16 -22.88 0.18
N PRO A 585 18.87 -22.32 1.19
CA PRO A 585 18.24 -21.73 2.37
C PRO A 585 17.51 -20.41 2.06
N GLY A 586 16.33 -20.49 1.43
CA GLY A 586 15.33 -19.41 1.40
C GLY A 586 15.72 -18.14 0.66
N GLU A 587 16.44 -18.28 -0.45
CA GLU A 587 16.95 -17.13 -1.22
C GLU A 587 16.17 -16.86 -2.50
N HIS A 588 15.58 -17.87 -3.16
CA HIS A 588 15.01 -17.71 -4.50
C HIS A 588 13.53 -18.08 -4.60
N ALA A 589 12.88 -17.47 -5.59
CA ALA A 589 11.55 -17.83 -6.05
C ALA A 589 11.54 -17.96 -7.58
N SER A 590 10.58 -18.70 -8.11
CA SER A 590 10.19 -18.64 -9.52
C SER A 590 8.98 -17.75 -9.65
N THR A 591 8.98 -16.87 -10.65
CA THR A 591 7.81 -16.07 -10.97
C THR A 591 6.83 -16.87 -11.82
N ASP A 592 5.55 -16.54 -11.77
CA ASP A 592 4.51 -17.19 -12.56
C ASP A 592 3.55 -16.14 -13.13
N GLN A 593 2.37 -16.57 -13.55
CA GLN A 593 1.33 -15.81 -14.22
C GLN A 593 0.93 -14.49 -13.52
N VAL A 594 0.46 -13.54 -14.34
CA VAL A 594 -0.25 -12.34 -13.91
C VAL A 594 -1.75 -12.49 -14.20
N ARG A 595 -2.60 -12.15 -13.23
CA ARG A 595 -4.07 -12.22 -13.34
C ARG A 595 -4.71 -10.92 -12.91
N PHE A 596 -5.94 -10.69 -13.37
CA PHE A 596 -6.72 -9.50 -13.05
C PHE A 596 -8.08 -9.87 -12.51
N HIS A 597 -8.55 -9.07 -11.56
CA HIS A 597 -9.87 -9.19 -10.98
C HIS A 597 -10.56 -7.83 -11.00
N ARG A 598 -11.86 -7.85 -11.27
CA ARG A 598 -12.74 -6.68 -11.18
C ARG A 598 -13.53 -6.73 -9.89
N ARG A 599 -13.73 -5.59 -9.26
CA ARG A 599 -14.62 -5.47 -8.11
C ARG A 599 -16.08 -5.45 -8.57
N VAL A 600 -16.87 -6.40 -8.11
CA VAL A 600 -18.32 -6.53 -8.40
C VAL A 600 -19.04 -6.88 -7.11
N ASP A 601 -20.00 -6.06 -6.70
CA ASP A 601 -20.77 -6.22 -5.46
C ASP A 601 -19.88 -6.37 -4.21
N GLY A 602 -18.78 -5.61 -4.16
CA GLY A 602 -17.81 -5.66 -3.05
C GLY A 602 -16.79 -6.80 -3.12
N GLU A 603 -16.96 -7.78 -4.01
CA GLU A 603 -16.07 -8.93 -4.17
C GLU A 603 -15.15 -8.83 -5.39
N TRP A 604 -14.01 -9.52 -5.34
CA TRP A 604 -13.09 -9.63 -6.47
C TRP A 604 -13.46 -10.83 -7.34
N ARG A 605 -13.83 -10.57 -8.60
CA ARG A 605 -14.09 -11.62 -9.59
C ARG A 605 -13.00 -11.62 -10.65
N GLU A 606 -12.45 -12.80 -10.97
CA GLU A 606 -11.46 -12.94 -12.04
C GLU A 606 -12.06 -12.43 -13.36
N ALA A 607 -11.29 -11.63 -14.09
CA ALA A 607 -11.73 -10.97 -15.31
C ALA A 607 -10.87 -11.41 -16.51
N PRO A 608 -11.46 -11.63 -17.69
CA PRO A 608 -10.69 -11.82 -18.91
C PRO A 608 -9.78 -10.63 -19.19
N LEU A 609 -8.56 -10.88 -19.66
CA LEU A 609 -7.57 -9.84 -19.97
C LEU A 609 -8.07 -8.82 -21.00
N ALA A 610 -8.93 -9.26 -21.94
CA ALA A 610 -9.55 -8.39 -22.93
C ALA A 610 -10.54 -7.36 -22.34
N GLU A 611 -11.05 -7.60 -21.13
CA GLU A 611 -11.94 -6.66 -20.42
C GLU A 611 -11.18 -5.71 -19.49
N VAL A 612 -9.88 -5.94 -19.26
CA VAL A 612 -9.05 -5.10 -18.40
C VAL A 612 -8.75 -3.78 -19.13
N PRO A 613 -9.00 -2.62 -18.51
CA PRO A 613 -8.65 -1.33 -19.10
C PRO A 613 -7.16 -1.27 -19.46
N ALA A 614 -6.84 -0.71 -20.62
CA ALA A 614 -5.47 -0.70 -21.15
C ALA A 614 -4.46 -0.06 -20.18
N LEU A 615 -4.85 0.99 -19.46
CA LEU A 615 -4.03 1.63 -18.43
C LEU A 615 -3.79 0.70 -17.24
N VAL A 616 -4.84 0.04 -16.74
CA VAL A 616 -4.73 -0.93 -15.63
C VAL A 616 -3.78 -2.07 -16.01
N PHE A 617 -3.96 -2.63 -17.21
CA PHE A 617 -3.09 -3.69 -17.72
C PHE A 617 -1.64 -3.18 -17.85
N SER A 618 -1.44 -2.04 -18.50
CA SER A 618 -0.10 -1.48 -18.74
C SER A 618 0.65 -1.21 -17.44
N GLU A 619 -0.02 -0.59 -16.47
CA GLU A 619 0.58 -0.19 -15.20
C GLU A 619 0.90 -1.39 -14.30
N ALA A 620 0.03 -2.40 -14.27
CA ALA A 620 0.31 -3.65 -13.55
C ALA A 620 1.49 -4.40 -14.17
N MET A 621 1.52 -4.54 -15.51
CA MET A 621 2.60 -5.24 -16.21
C MET A 621 3.94 -4.50 -16.09
N ARG A 622 3.91 -3.16 -16.01
CA ARG A 622 5.09 -2.33 -15.75
C ARG A 622 5.71 -2.60 -14.38
N ASP A 623 4.88 -2.72 -13.35
CA ASP A 623 5.37 -3.11 -12.02
C ASP A 623 5.99 -4.50 -12.03
N VAL A 624 5.33 -5.47 -12.70
CA VAL A 624 5.84 -6.84 -12.80
C VAL A 624 7.16 -6.91 -13.57
N ASP A 625 7.31 -6.17 -14.68
CA ASP A 625 8.58 -6.07 -15.40
C ASP A 625 9.68 -5.52 -14.49
N LEU A 626 9.40 -4.47 -13.72
CA LEU A 626 10.37 -3.93 -12.76
C LEU A 626 10.76 -4.97 -11.71
N PHE A 627 9.79 -5.71 -11.18
CA PHE A 627 10.06 -6.76 -10.20
C PHE A 627 11.04 -7.79 -10.76
N VAL A 628 10.75 -8.32 -11.94
CA VAL A 628 11.63 -9.29 -12.62
C VAL A 628 13.00 -8.67 -12.92
N ALA A 629 13.04 -7.47 -13.50
CA ALA A 629 14.27 -6.82 -13.95
C ALA A 629 15.24 -6.49 -12.79
N VAL A 630 14.72 -6.18 -11.60
CA VAL A 630 15.54 -5.83 -10.42
C VAL A 630 15.94 -7.06 -9.61
N THR A 631 15.12 -8.10 -9.63
CA THR A 631 15.27 -9.24 -8.70
C THR A 631 15.78 -10.50 -9.38
N SER A 632 15.75 -10.59 -10.71
CA SER A 632 16.24 -11.78 -11.41
C SER A 632 17.72 -12.01 -11.16
N ILE A 633 18.08 -13.28 -10.96
CA ILE A 633 19.48 -13.70 -10.84
C ILE A 633 20.30 -13.31 -12.08
N ALA A 634 19.66 -13.17 -13.25
CA ALA A 634 20.29 -12.72 -14.50
C ALA A 634 20.89 -11.30 -14.42
N ALA A 635 20.48 -10.50 -13.43
CA ALA A 635 21.01 -9.18 -13.14
C ALA A 635 22.16 -9.20 -12.11
N ASP A 636 22.47 -10.36 -11.52
CA ASP A 636 23.59 -10.55 -10.58
C ASP A 636 24.88 -10.83 -11.38
N PRO A 637 25.86 -9.91 -11.37
CA PRO A 637 27.10 -10.10 -12.12
C PRO A 637 28.00 -11.17 -11.51
N GLU A 638 27.87 -11.48 -10.21
CA GLU A 638 28.72 -12.47 -9.54
C GLU A 638 28.19 -13.90 -9.67
N TRP A 639 27.01 -14.11 -10.25
CA TRP A 639 26.35 -15.41 -10.25
C TRP A 639 27.22 -16.52 -10.84
N ALA A 640 27.85 -16.26 -12.00
CA ALA A 640 28.74 -17.21 -12.65
C ALA A 640 30.00 -17.53 -11.82
N ASP A 641 30.44 -16.60 -10.97
CA ASP A 641 31.66 -16.72 -10.16
C ASP A 641 31.41 -17.41 -8.81
N ARG A 642 30.15 -17.56 -8.37
CA ARG A 642 29.79 -18.21 -7.09
C ARG A 642 29.94 -19.73 -7.08
N GLY A 643 30.35 -20.34 -8.20
CA GLY A 643 30.67 -21.78 -8.29
C GLY A 643 29.48 -22.73 -8.11
N HIS A 644 28.24 -22.21 -8.16
CA HIS A 644 27.03 -23.01 -8.13
C HIS A 644 26.53 -23.23 -9.57
N ASP A 645 26.56 -24.46 -10.07
CA ASP A 645 26.04 -24.79 -11.42
C ASP A 645 24.50 -24.68 -11.52
N ARG A 646 23.81 -24.43 -10.40
CA ARG A 646 22.35 -24.31 -10.34
C ARG A 646 21.91 -23.03 -11.05
N HIS A 647 20.98 -23.18 -12.01
CA HIS A 647 20.44 -22.09 -12.85
C HIS A 647 21.48 -21.33 -13.69
N LEU A 648 22.70 -21.85 -13.87
CA LEU A 648 23.72 -21.20 -14.71
C LEU A 648 23.27 -21.06 -16.17
N ASP A 649 22.59 -22.07 -16.71
CA ASP A 649 22.03 -22.03 -18.07
C ASP A 649 20.93 -20.97 -18.20
N TYR A 650 20.04 -20.89 -17.21
CA TYR A 650 19.04 -19.81 -17.13
C TYR A 650 19.71 -18.44 -17.07
N TRP A 651 20.72 -18.27 -16.20
CA TRP A 651 21.44 -17.00 -16.07
C TRP A 651 22.06 -16.60 -17.41
N ARG A 652 22.78 -17.50 -18.10
CA ARG A 652 23.39 -17.21 -19.40
C ARG A 652 22.35 -16.77 -20.44
N ALA A 653 21.24 -17.50 -20.54
CA ALA A 653 20.18 -17.19 -21.49
C ALA A 653 19.50 -15.86 -21.18
N ALA A 654 19.14 -15.61 -19.92
CA ALA A 654 18.42 -14.41 -19.51
C ALA A 654 19.30 -13.14 -19.44
N SER A 655 20.59 -13.28 -19.10
CA SER A 655 21.51 -12.13 -18.99
C SER A 655 21.79 -11.43 -20.32
N PHE A 656 21.66 -12.13 -21.44
CA PHE A 656 21.99 -11.64 -22.79
C PHE A 656 20.87 -11.89 -23.82
N GLY A 657 19.67 -12.20 -23.35
CA GLY A 657 18.49 -12.46 -24.16
C GLY A 657 17.90 -11.20 -24.81
N GLU A 658 16.67 -11.31 -25.31
CA GLU A 658 15.96 -10.16 -25.89
C GLU A 658 15.64 -9.08 -24.85
N LEU A 659 15.51 -7.83 -25.33
CA LEU A 659 15.24 -6.70 -24.44
C LEU A 659 13.79 -6.72 -23.95
N PRO A 660 13.54 -6.67 -22.63
CA PRO A 660 12.20 -6.36 -22.14
C PRO A 660 11.86 -4.89 -22.47
N PRO A 661 10.58 -4.50 -22.45
CA PRO A 661 10.16 -3.12 -22.77
C PRO A 661 10.86 -2.04 -21.93
N SER A 662 11.16 -2.31 -20.65
CA SER A 662 11.95 -1.37 -19.84
C SER A 662 13.37 -1.12 -20.37
N ALA A 663 13.98 -2.12 -21.03
CA ALA A 663 15.29 -2.00 -21.65
C ALA A 663 15.24 -1.29 -23.00
N GLU A 664 14.18 -1.45 -23.78
CA GLU A 664 13.96 -0.70 -25.02
C GLU A 664 13.81 0.80 -24.75
N VAL A 665 13.07 1.17 -23.70
CA VAL A 665 12.96 2.56 -23.28
C VAL A 665 14.30 3.12 -22.79
N ARG A 666 15.10 2.32 -22.08
CA ARG A 666 16.47 2.71 -21.69
C ARG A 666 17.35 2.92 -22.91
N ARG A 667 17.21 2.08 -23.95
CA ARG A 667 17.89 2.25 -25.23
C ARG A 667 17.55 3.60 -25.87
N ASP A 668 16.28 3.97 -25.92
CA ASP A 668 15.85 5.28 -26.45
C ASP A 668 16.41 6.45 -25.63
N ALA A 669 16.36 6.36 -24.29
CA ALA A 669 16.99 7.36 -23.43
C ALA A 669 18.51 7.49 -23.70
N LEU A 670 19.22 6.36 -23.86
CA LEU A 670 20.64 6.34 -24.20
C LEU A 670 20.92 6.96 -25.58
N ALA A 671 20.10 6.68 -26.59
CA ALA A 671 20.26 7.25 -27.93
C ALA A 671 20.26 8.79 -27.90
N ARG A 672 19.52 9.39 -26.95
CA ARG A 672 19.39 10.84 -26.77
C ARG A 672 20.48 11.44 -25.87
N LEU A 673 20.97 10.65 -24.90
CA LEU A 673 22.00 11.09 -23.96
C LEU A 673 23.42 10.93 -24.52
N LEU A 674 23.72 9.81 -25.18
CA LEU A 674 25.07 9.44 -25.64
C LEU A 674 25.76 10.52 -26.49
N PRO A 675 25.09 11.21 -27.45
CA PRO A 675 25.74 12.22 -28.28
C PRO A 675 26.32 13.41 -27.49
N ARG A 676 25.85 13.62 -26.25
CA ARG A 676 26.28 14.72 -25.37
C ARG A 676 27.39 14.32 -24.41
N LEU A 677 27.81 13.06 -24.42
CA LEU A 677 28.85 12.54 -23.54
C LEU A 677 30.22 12.63 -24.20
N SER A 678 31.26 12.76 -23.37
CA SER A 678 32.67 12.78 -23.82
C SER A 678 33.10 11.50 -24.55
N ILE A 679 32.37 10.40 -24.35
CA ILE A 679 32.64 9.08 -24.93
C ILE A 679 31.83 8.80 -26.21
N ALA A 680 31.06 9.75 -26.74
CA ALA A 680 30.17 9.54 -27.88
C ALA A 680 30.87 8.85 -29.07
N GLY A 681 32.06 9.30 -29.45
CA GLY A 681 32.85 8.72 -30.56
C GLY A 681 33.46 7.33 -30.28
N ARG A 682 33.26 6.79 -29.08
CA ARG A 682 33.65 5.43 -28.68
C ARG A 682 32.45 4.50 -28.49
N CYS A 683 31.22 5.01 -28.65
CA CYS A 683 30.00 4.26 -28.37
C CYS A 683 29.21 3.96 -29.65
N THR A 684 28.61 2.78 -29.72
CA THR A 684 27.65 2.41 -30.77
C THR A 684 26.49 1.68 -30.12
N LEU A 685 25.28 2.19 -30.33
CA LEU A 685 24.06 1.59 -29.81
C LEU A 685 23.52 0.59 -30.84
N THR A 686 23.33 -0.65 -30.42
CA THR A 686 22.75 -1.74 -31.24
C THR A 686 21.34 -2.07 -30.75
N ASP A 687 20.76 -3.16 -31.24
CA ASP A 687 19.44 -3.60 -30.80
C ASP A 687 19.44 -4.00 -29.32
N ARG A 688 20.47 -4.74 -28.86
CA ARG A 688 20.54 -5.29 -27.48
C ARG A 688 21.66 -4.71 -26.61
N TYR A 689 22.67 -4.08 -27.21
CA TYR A 689 23.89 -3.68 -26.52
C TYR A 689 24.24 -2.21 -26.75
N LEU A 690 24.86 -1.61 -25.73
CA LEU A 690 25.77 -0.48 -25.91
C LEU A 690 27.18 -1.04 -26.11
N VAL A 691 27.70 -0.90 -27.33
CA VAL A 691 29.07 -1.26 -27.68
C VAL A 691 29.99 -0.10 -27.34
N VAL A 692 31.07 -0.37 -26.61
CA VAL A 692 32.03 0.63 -26.14
C VAL A 692 33.42 0.21 -26.56
N ARG A 693 34.10 1.03 -27.37
CA ARG A 693 35.50 0.82 -27.76
C ARG A 693 36.43 1.45 -26.73
N GLY A 694 37.10 0.61 -25.93
CA GLY A 694 38.21 1.00 -25.07
C GLY A 694 39.54 1.11 -25.82
N ASP A 695 40.62 1.34 -25.09
CA ASP A 695 41.98 1.32 -25.62
C ASP A 695 42.57 -0.10 -25.65
N LEU A 696 42.09 -1.02 -24.77
CA LEU A 696 42.57 -2.41 -24.69
C LEU A 696 41.63 -3.39 -25.41
N ARG A 697 40.31 -3.26 -25.24
CA ARG A 697 39.31 -4.14 -25.88
C ARG A 697 38.04 -3.37 -26.29
N THR A 698 37.15 -4.06 -27.01
CA THR A 698 35.77 -3.61 -27.26
C THR A 698 34.83 -4.38 -26.34
N TYR A 699 33.85 -3.66 -25.77
CA TYR A 699 32.94 -4.17 -24.76
C TYR A 699 31.49 -4.04 -25.21
N LYS A 700 30.67 -5.07 -25.00
CA LYS A 700 29.22 -5.06 -25.26
C LYS A 700 28.49 -5.07 -23.92
N ILE A 701 27.86 -3.96 -23.56
CA ILE A 701 27.05 -3.86 -22.34
C ILE A 701 25.60 -4.16 -22.71
N HIS A 702 25.04 -5.24 -22.17
CA HIS A 702 23.66 -5.63 -22.44
C HIS A 702 22.69 -4.61 -21.81
N LEU A 703 21.74 -4.11 -22.59
CA LEU A 703 20.88 -3.02 -22.16
C LEU A 703 19.84 -3.44 -21.12
N GLY A 704 19.52 -4.74 -21.01
CA GLY A 704 18.62 -5.29 -19.99
C GLY A 704 19.30 -5.52 -18.63
N SER A 705 20.32 -6.39 -18.61
CA SER A 705 21.01 -6.86 -17.39
C SER A 705 22.15 -5.96 -16.93
N ALA A 706 22.71 -5.14 -17.83
CA ALA A 706 23.99 -4.43 -17.68
C ALA A 706 25.23 -5.36 -17.59
N ASN A 707 25.11 -6.64 -17.95
CA ASN A 707 26.25 -7.56 -18.05
C ASN A 707 27.10 -7.26 -19.30
N ILE A 708 28.41 -7.59 -19.22
CA ILE A 708 29.41 -7.15 -20.19
C ILE A 708 30.03 -8.37 -20.88
N LEU A 709 30.17 -8.29 -22.20
CA LEU A 709 30.97 -9.22 -23.02
C LEU A 709 32.15 -8.46 -23.64
N MET A 710 33.30 -9.11 -23.75
CA MET A 710 34.51 -8.57 -24.37
C MET A 710 34.75 -9.22 -25.73
N GLU A 711 35.12 -8.41 -26.71
CA GLU A 711 35.59 -8.89 -28.01
C GLU A 711 37.13 -9.04 -28.04
N PRO A 712 37.66 -10.01 -28.82
CA PRO A 712 36.94 -11.06 -29.55
C PRO A 712 36.47 -12.21 -28.63
N GLY A 713 35.44 -12.96 -29.06
CA GLY A 713 35.01 -14.21 -28.43
C GLY A 713 33.88 -14.10 -27.40
N ASP A 714 33.30 -12.91 -27.22
CA ASP A 714 32.20 -12.64 -26.28
C ASP A 714 32.48 -13.21 -24.88
N VAL A 715 33.68 -12.94 -24.38
CA VAL A 715 34.13 -13.38 -23.05
C VAL A 715 33.49 -12.51 -21.98
N TYR A 716 32.88 -13.13 -20.97
CA TYR A 716 32.23 -12.40 -19.87
C TYR A 716 33.23 -11.56 -19.07
N LEU A 717 32.83 -10.32 -18.73
CA LEU A 717 33.58 -9.43 -17.83
C LEU A 717 32.71 -9.09 -16.62
N CYS A 718 33.14 -9.56 -15.45
CA CYS A 718 32.50 -9.30 -14.16
C CYS A 718 33.02 -7.98 -13.56
N ILE A 719 32.12 -7.02 -13.33
CA ILE A 719 32.42 -5.76 -12.63
C ILE A 719 31.45 -5.63 -11.46
N VAL A 720 31.95 -5.86 -10.24
CA VAL A 720 31.18 -5.91 -8.99
C VAL A 720 31.04 -4.53 -8.34
N SER A 721 32.08 -3.70 -8.43
CA SER A 721 32.11 -2.37 -7.85
C SER A 721 31.02 -1.49 -8.45
N ALA A 722 30.11 -0.99 -7.62
CA ALA A 722 29.13 0.02 -8.03
C ALA A 722 29.91 1.30 -8.42
N PRO A 723 29.99 1.64 -9.71
CA PRO A 723 30.73 2.83 -10.10
C PRO A 723 29.95 4.08 -9.65
N ASP A 724 30.66 5.21 -9.51
CA ASP A 724 30.14 6.41 -8.87
C ASP A 724 28.79 6.84 -9.46
N ARG A 725 27.73 6.82 -8.64
CA ARG A 725 26.36 7.22 -9.06
C ARG A 725 26.30 8.68 -9.52
N ASN A 726 27.32 9.47 -9.22
CA ASN A 726 27.47 10.87 -9.60
C ASN A 726 28.47 11.08 -10.76
N ALA A 727 28.23 10.45 -11.92
CA ALA A 727 28.99 10.78 -13.13
C ALA A 727 28.79 12.24 -13.62
N GLY A 728 27.99 13.06 -12.92
CA GLY A 728 27.66 14.44 -13.31
C GLY A 728 26.79 14.53 -14.57
N VAL A 729 26.27 13.39 -15.04
CA VAL A 729 25.45 13.27 -16.24
C VAL A 729 23.98 13.44 -15.86
N PHE A 730 23.28 14.31 -16.60
CA PHE A 730 21.83 14.46 -16.48
C PHE A 730 21.11 13.18 -16.90
N LEU A 731 20.16 12.71 -16.08
CA LEU A 731 19.24 11.63 -16.41
C LEU A 731 17.79 12.16 -16.37
N PRO A 732 16.97 11.91 -17.40
CA PRO A 732 15.59 12.38 -17.45
C PRO A 732 14.68 11.73 -16.40
N PHE A 733 15.08 10.56 -15.88
CA PHE A 733 14.44 9.82 -14.80
C PHE A 733 15.45 8.91 -14.11
N GLU A 734 15.15 8.48 -12.89
CA GLU A 734 15.79 7.33 -12.25
C GLU A 734 14.70 6.43 -11.69
N ASP A 735 14.70 5.14 -12.07
CA ASP A 735 13.71 4.15 -11.61
C ASP A 735 14.42 3.02 -10.84
N ASP A 736 15.17 2.17 -11.55
CA ASP A 736 15.91 1.02 -11.00
C ASP A 736 17.44 1.23 -10.88
N GLY A 737 17.93 2.42 -11.25
CA GLY A 737 19.36 2.74 -11.31
C GLY A 737 20.14 2.06 -12.46
N ARG A 738 19.49 1.26 -13.31
CA ARG A 738 20.16 0.49 -14.37
C ARG A 738 20.71 1.36 -15.49
N LEU A 739 20.00 2.42 -15.85
CA LEU A 739 20.48 3.41 -16.83
C LEU A 739 21.80 4.06 -16.35
N ALA A 740 21.85 4.49 -15.09
CA ALA A 740 23.06 5.05 -14.47
C ALA A 740 24.19 4.01 -14.45
N LEU A 741 23.89 2.75 -14.11
CA LEU A 741 24.87 1.66 -14.10
C LEU A 741 25.48 1.41 -15.49
N ILE A 742 24.64 1.36 -16.54
CA ILE A 742 25.10 1.16 -17.93
C ILE A 742 26.02 2.31 -18.35
N LEU A 743 25.62 3.56 -18.10
CA LEU A 743 26.42 4.74 -18.44
C LEU A 743 27.74 4.75 -17.68
N SER A 744 27.73 4.40 -16.41
CA SER A 744 28.92 4.40 -15.60
C SER A 744 29.90 3.28 -15.98
N LYS A 745 29.40 2.10 -16.37
CA LYS A 745 30.21 1.04 -16.98
C LYS A 745 30.79 1.50 -18.32
N ALA A 746 30.00 2.18 -19.15
CA ALA A 746 30.47 2.70 -20.44
C ALA A 746 31.59 3.73 -20.27
N LEU A 747 31.47 4.66 -19.30
CA LEU A 747 32.51 5.64 -18.99
C LEU A 747 33.81 4.99 -18.48
N LEU A 748 33.70 4.00 -17.60
CA LEU A 748 34.85 3.23 -17.10
C LEU A 748 35.57 2.50 -18.23
N LEU A 749 34.83 1.76 -19.05
CA LEU A 749 35.35 0.90 -20.12
C LEU A 749 35.87 1.68 -21.32
N ALA A 750 35.31 2.86 -21.60
CA ALA A 750 35.85 3.76 -22.60
C ALA A 750 37.26 4.25 -22.26
N GLY A 751 37.68 4.21 -21.00
CA GLY A 751 39.03 4.52 -20.52
C GLY A 751 39.72 3.32 -19.86
N ASP A 752 39.52 2.12 -20.39
CA ASP A 752 40.00 0.86 -19.81
C ASP A 752 41.50 0.82 -19.46
N SER A 753 42.34 1.53 -20.21
CA SER A 753 43.79 1.68 -19.95
C SER A 753 44.11 2.39 -18.62
N ARG A 754 43.16 3.12 -18.04
CA ARG A 754 43.29 3.87 -16.79
C ARG A 754 42.67 3.16 -15.59
N ILE A 755 42.10 1.98 -15.77
CA ILE A 755 41.51 1.20 -14.68
C ILE A 755 42.63 0.71 -13.76
N THR A 756 42.52 1.05 -12.47
CA THR A 756 43.50 0.66 -11.43
C THR A 756 43.05 -0.56 -10.62
N ASP A 757 41.79 -0.99 -10.76
CA ASP A 757 41.28 -2.17 -10.08
C ASP A 757 41.88 -3.45 -10.69
N GLU A 758 42.74 -4.12 -9.93
CA GLU A 758 43.46 -5.31 -10.37
C GLU A 758 42.53 -6.46 -10.78
N THR A 759 41.35 -6.56 -10.17
CA THR A 759 40.38 -7.63 -10.48
C THR A 759 39.79 -7.46 -11.88
N ILE A 760 39.55 -6.22 -12.30
CA ILE A 760 39.03 -5.88 -13.63
C ILE A 760 40.16 -5.99 -14.66
N VAL A 761 41.35 -5.44 -14.34
CA VAL A 761 42.50 -5.46 -15.25
C VAL A 761 42.93 -6.88 -15.59
N ARG A 762 42.92 -7.81 -14.62
CA ARG A 762 43.26 -9.22 -14.85
C ARG A 762 42.29 -9.87 -15.84
N GLN A 763 40.98 -9.67 -15.67
CA GLN A 763 39.97 -10.20 -16.60
C GLN A 763 40.12 -9.64 -18.02
N ILE A 764 40.40 -8.34 -18.16
CA ILE A 764 40.59 -7.70 -19.48
C ILE A 764 41.84 -8.23 -20.19
N LYS A 765 42.93 -8.47 -19.46
CA LYS A 765 44.19 -8.95 -20.06
C LYS A 765 44.18 -10.44 -20.37
N GLY A 766 43.38 -11.22 -19.64
CA GLY A 766 43.36 -12.68 -19.72
C GLY A 766 44.29 -13.28 -18.68
#